data_AF-A0A7C6ET62-F1
#
_entry.id   AF-A0A7C6ET62-F1
#
_cell.length_a   1.000
_cell.length_b   1.000
_cell.length_c   1.000
_cell.angle_alpha   90.00
_cell.angle_beta   90.00
_cell.angle_gamma   90.00
#
_symmetry.space_group_name_H-M   'P 1'
#
loop_
_entity.id
_entity.type
_entity.pdbx_description
1 polymer ?
#
loop_
_entity_poly.entity_id
_entity_poly.type
_entity_poly.pdbx_seq_one_letter_code
_entity_poly.pdbx_strand_id
1 'polypeptide(L)'
;MKLFVPGRICLFGEHSDWAGGYRRINADLEKGYTIITGTNQGIYAEVKPHPSKLILRATLSDGTRRGPFELPMERQALLEEATKGGFFSYAAGVAYQIMTHYRVRGLEIDNYLTDLPVKKGLSSSAAICVLVARAFNRIYDLKMTVRGEMEFAYRGEITTPSRCGRMDQGCAYGNRPILMIFDGEEIDIREITVPRDLHFVIVDLRAGKDTKEILRKLNQCYPFPDNELQRSVQRYLGPINKRIVHEAVEALEAGDAERIGALMREAQAEFDRHLIPACPSQLTAPVLHKVLSYPSIQPYIYGGKGVGSQGDGCAQFIAKDEESQSRVIEILERELNMPCLRLVIRSPRKVRKAVIPAAGFGPRLFPASKAIKKELFPIIDRDGRAKPVVMTIVEEAVNSGVEEVCIIVQREDRELFEEFFCTPPTVENYNKLSREGQEYCRYLLDLGHRITFVTQEVQEGFGHAVYCARDWVGNEPFLLLLGDHIYASDNEVPCARQVLDVFERVGRSVVGLKVTPAEEIHKFGCVTGIWDRSGEQLSITEFAEKPDLEYAREHLTVEGLESDQFLTVFGIYVLTPKVFEFLEEAIRHNLRERGEFQLTPCLDRVRREEGFTGYLVKGRRFDIGTAETYRQAVIEFRNA
;
A
#
# COMPACT_ATOMS: atom_id res chain seq x y z
N MET A 1 4.65 -9.01 -17.72
CA MET A 1 4.54 -8.19 -16.49
C MET A 1 5.55 -8.70 -15.47
N LYS A 2 6.23 -7.82 -14.73
CA LYS A 2 7.15 -8.21 -13.66
C LYS A 2 6.42 -8.22 -12.33
N LEU A 3 6.68 -9.23 -11.50
CA LEU A 3 6.13 -9.35 -10.16
C LEU A 3 7.26 -9.59 -9.16
N PHE A 4 7.06 -9.09 -7.94
CA PHE A 4 7.87 -9.38 -6.78
C PHE A 4 6.95 -9.83 -5.64
N VAL A 5 7.35 -10.88 -4.94
CA VAL A 5 6.72 -11.34 -3.71
C VAL A 5 7.80 -11.56 -2.66
N PRO A 6 7.78 -10.84 -1.53
CA PRO A 6 8.79 -11.02 -0.51
C PRO A 6 8.57 -12.32 0.28
N GLY A 7 9.60 -12.74 1.01
CA GLY A 7 9.39 -13.59 2.18
C GLY A 7 8.67 -12.83 3.30
N ARG A 8 8.55 -13.44 4.48
CA ARG A 8 8.00 -12.76 5.68
C ARG A 8 8.80 -13.04 6.94
N ILE A 9 8.83 -12.07 7.82
CA ILE A 9 9.29 -12.21 9.19
C ILE A 9 8.17 -11.89 10.17
N CYS A 10 8.10 -12.67 11.26
CA CYS A 10 7.26 -12.36 12.40
C CYS A 10 8.03 -11.42 13.33
N LEU A 11 7.54 -10.19 13.49
CA LEU A 11 8.09 -9.23 14.45
C LEU A 11 7.69 -9.64 15.87
N PHE A 12 6.41 -9.96 16.07
CA PHE A 12 5.84 -10.36 17.37
C PHE A 12 4.73 -11.40 17.22
N GLY A 13 4.57 -12.28 18.20
CA GLY A 13 3.46 -13.22 18.28
C GLY A 13 3.59 -14.47 17.44
N GLU A 14 4.79 -15.06 17.44
CA GLU A 14 5.02 -16.40 16.91
C GLU A 14 3.98 -17.40 17.42
N HIS A 15 3.63 -18.38 16.57
CA HIS A 15 2.71 -19.49 16.89
C HIS A 15 1.24 -19.11 17.13
N SER A 16 0.90 -17.83 17.11
CA SER A 16 -0.46 -17.36 17.38
C SER A 16 -1.47 -17.78 16.32
N ASP A 17 -1.02 -18.08 15.11
CA ASP A 17 -1.86 -18.47 13.98
C ASP A 17 -2.56 -19.81 14.19
N TRP A 18 -1.81 -20.84 14.60
CA TRP A 18 -2.42 -22.12 14.94
C TRP A 18 -3.01 -22.14 16.35
N ALA A 19 -2.44 -21.37 17.30
CA ALA A 19 -2.97 -21.29 18.66
C ALA A 19 -4.38 -20.67 18.67
N GLY A 20 -4.58 -19.55 17.96
CA GLY A 20 -5.90 -18.93 17.77
C GLY A 20 -6.87 -19.81 16.98
N GLY A 21 -6.35 -20.68 16.10
CA GLY A 21 -7.15 -21.67 15.37
C GLY A 21 -7.87 -22.68 16.26
N TYR A 22 -7.33 -22.99 17.45
CA TYR A 22 -7.99 -23.88 18.41
C TYR A 22 -9.25 -23.29 19.06
N ARG A 23 -9.54 -22.00 18.89
CA ARG A 23 -10.79 -21.38 19.35
C ARG A 23 -12.05 -21.99 18.74
N ARG A 24 -11.94 -22.63 17.58
CA ARG A 24 -13.03 -23.43 16.99
C ARG A 24 -13.44 -24.62 17.85
N ILE A 25 -12.56 -25.10 18.72
CA ILE A 25 -12.78 -26.23 19.65
C ILE A 25 -13.01 -25.72 21.07
N ASN A 26 -12.27 -24.69 21.49
CA ASN A 26 -12.35 -24.12 22.83
C ASN A 26 -12.42 -22.58 22.76
N ALA A 27 -13.63 -22.02 22.87
CA ALA A 27 -13.87 -20.58 22.77
C ALA A 27 -13.27 -19.75 23.92
N ASP A 28 -12.89 -20.39 25.03
CA ASP A 28 -12.26 -19.74 26.19
C ASP A 28 -10.77 -19.40 25.96
N LEU A 29 -10.14 -20.01 24.95
CA LEU A 29 -8.77 -19.66 24.55
C LEU A 29 -8.74 -18.23 24.02
N GLU A 30 -7.71 -17.45 24.33
CA GLU A 30 -7.54 -16.10 23.76
C GLU A 30 -7.36 -16.15 22.23
N LYS A 31 -7.74 -15.06 21.53
CA LYS A 31 -7.47 -14.94 20.09
C LYS A 31 -5.97 -14.95 19.82
N GLY A 32 -5.58 -15.41 18.63
CA GLY A 32 -4.19 -15.31 18.18
C GLY A 32 -3.89 -13.91 17.66
N TYR A 33 -2.76 -13.32 18.06
CA TYR A 33 -2.31 -12.02 17.57
C TYR A 33 -0.85 -12.11 17.11
N THR A 34 -0.57 -11.65 15.89
CA THR A 34 0.81 -11.59 15.38
C THR A 34 1.03 -10.31 14.58
N ILE A 35 2.26 -9.80 14.62
CA ILE A 35 2.73 -8.75 13.73
C ILE A 35 3.75 -9.37 12.81
N ILE A 36 3.51 -9.29 11.50
CA ILE A 36 4.48 -9.72 10.49
C ILE A 36 4.80 -8.58 9.54
N THR A 37 5.93 -8.67 8.84
CA THR A 37 6.24 -7.82 7.69
C THR A 37 6.98 -8.63 6.63
N GLY A 38 6.86 -8.23 5.37
CA GLY A 38 7.60 -8.81 4.26
C GLY A 38 9.08 -8.42 4.28
N THR A 39 9.94 -9.33 3.85
CA THR A 39 11.39 -9.07 3.72
C THR A 39 11.71 -8.19 2.51
N ASN A 40 12.93 -7.66 2.44
CA ASN A 40 13.44 -7.00 1.24
C ASN A 40 13.77 -8.01 0.12
N GLN A 41 14.03 -9.25 0.51
CA GLN A 41 14.31 -10.38 -0.39
C GLN A 41 13.02 -11.15 -0.68
N GLY A 42 12.96 -11.83 -1.81
CA GLY A 42 11.77 -12.51 -2.29
C GLY A 42 11.99 -13.29 -3.58
N ILE A 43 10.89 -13.42 -4.31
CA ILE A 43 10.78 -14.12 -5.59
C ILE A 43 10.43 -13.07 -6.64
N TYR A 44 11.28 -12.94 -7.65
CA TYR A 44 11.07 -12.08 -8.80
C TYR A 44 10.65 -12.93 -9.99
N ALA A 45 9.59 -12.52 -10.67
CA ALA A 45 9.07 -13.28 -11.80
C ALA A 45 8.60 -12.39 -12.95
N GLU A 46 8.71 -12.90 -14.17
CA GLU A 46 8.00 -12.38 -15.32
C GLU A 46 6.80 -13.28 -15.62
N VAL A 47 5.63 -12.68 -15.81
CA VAL A 47 4.37 -13.38 -16.06
C VAL A 47 3.78 -12.97 -17.40
N LYS A 48 3.30 -13.96 -18.15
CA LYS A 48 2.58 -13.81 -19.42
C LYS A 48 1.34 -14.72 -19.46
N PRO A 49 0.27 -14.32 -20.18
CA PRO A 49 -0.87 -15.21 -20.40
C PRO A 49 -0.46 -16.38 -21.31
N HIS A 50 -1.05 -17.55 -21.08
CA HIS A 50 -0.89 -18.74 -21.92
C HIS A 50 -2.28 -19.29 -22.29
N PRO A 51 -2.51 -19.82 -23.51
CA PRO A 51 -3.84 -20.25 -23.94
C PRO A 51 -4.46 -21.37 -23.09
N SER A 52 -3.67 -22.33 -22.59
CA SER A 52 -4.22 -23.57 -22.00
C SER A 52 -3.39 -24.25 -20.89
N LYS A 53 -2.25 -23.69 -20.50
CA LYS A 53 -1.29 -24.37 -19.60
C LYS A 53 -0.77 -23.44 -18.51
N LEU A 54 -0.50 -23.99 -17.34
CA LEU A 54 0.37 -23.39 -16.34
C LEU A 54 1.81 -23.83 -16.62
N ILE A 55 2.67 -22.87 -16.96
CA ILE A 55 4.10 -23.09 -17.20
C ILE A 55 4.88 -22.38 -16.11
N LEU A 56 5.68 -23.10 -15.33
CA LEU A 56 6.53 -22.54 -14.28
C LEU A 56 8.00 -22.83 -14.54
N ARG A 57 8.82 -21.78 -14.54
CA ARG A 57 10.28 -21.87 -14.39
C ARG A 57 10.66 -21.20 -13.08
N ALA A 58 11.57 -21.80 -12.33
CA ALA A 58 12.01 -21.29 -11.04
C ALA A 58 13.52 -21.20 -10.96
N THR A 59 14.02 -20.10 -10.42
CA THR A 59 15.41 -19.90 -10.04
C THR A 59 15.51 -20.07 -8.53
N LEU A 60 16.30 -21.02 -8.06
CA LEU A 60 16.59 -21.21 -6.64
C LEU A 60 17.59 -20.15 -6.14
N SER A 61 17.74 -20.02 -4.82
CA SER A 61 18.63 -19.02 -4.21
C SER A 61 20.11 -19.19 -4.53
N ASP A 62 20.53 -20.37 -4.98
CA ASP A 62 21.88 -20.67 -5.46
C ASP A 62 22.06 -20.41 -6.97
N GLY A 63 21.03 -19.86 -7.63
CA GLY A 63 21.00 -19.62 -9.08
C GLY A 63 20.56 -20.83 -9.90
N THR A 64 20.33 -22.00 -9.31
CA THR A 64 19.89 -23.19 -10.03
C THR A 64 18.52 -22.99 -10.66
N ARG A 65 18.40 -23.22 -11.98
CA ARG A 65 17.12 -23.18 -12.70
C ARG A 65 16.41 -24.54 -12.66
N ARG A 66 15.11 -24.53 -12.40
CA ARG A 66 14.20 -25.70 -12.44
C ARG A 66 13.08 -25.43 -13.45
N GLY A 67 12.66 -26.47 -14.16
CA GLY A 67 11.61 -26.40 -15.18
C GLY A 67 12.16 -26.34 -16.63
N PRO A 68 11.31 -26.03 -17.63
CA PRO A 68 9.90 -25.69 -17.46
C PRO A 68 9.11 -26.87 -16.92
N PHE A 69 8.27 -26.56 -15.95
CA PHE A 69 7.20 -27.44 -15.52
C PHE A 69 5.93 -27.00 -16.23
N GLU A 70 5.24 -27.94 -16.85
CA GLU A 70 4.03 -27.66 -17.64
C GLU A 70 2.87 -28.52 -17.15
N LEU A 71 1.75 -27.88 -16.84
CA LEU A 71 0.48 -28.56 -16.60
C LEU A 71 -0.64 -27.98 -17.45
N PRO A 72 -1.57 -28.80 -17.96
CA PRO A 72 -2.80 -28.28 -18.53
C PRO A 72 -3.62 -27.57 -17.45
N MET A 73 -4.29 -26.47 -17.82
CA MET A 73 -5.29 -25.81 -16.97
C MET A 73 -6.59 -26.62 -16.95
N GLU A 74 -6.54 -27.79 -16.32
CA GLU A 74 -7.65 -28.72 -16.16
C GLU A 74 -7.78 -29.12 -14.68
N ARG A 75 -9.01 -29.12 -14.14
CA ARG A 75 -9.22 -29.19 -12.68
C ARG A 75 -8.60 -30.45 -12.09
N GLN A 76 -8.79 -31.57 -12.78
CA GLN A 76 -8.28 -32.87 -12.35
C GLN A 76 -6.75 -32.90 -12.35
N ALA A 77 -6.11 -32.44 -13.44
CA ALA A 77 -4.66 -32.42 -13.55
C ALA A 77 -3.99 -31.55 -12.49
N LEU A 78 -4.54 -30.35 -12.23
CA LEU A 78 -4.01 -29.44 -11.20
C LEU A 78 -4.16 -30.03 -9.80
N LEU A 79 -5.29 -30.67 -9.50
CA LEU A 79 -5.53 -31.30 -8.18
C LEU A 79 -4.63 -32.51 -7.94
N GLU A 80 -4.47 -33.38 -8.95
CA GLU A 80 -3.55 -34.53 -8.89
C GLU A 80 -2.12 -34.08 -8.61
N GLU A 81 -1.67 -32.99 -9.22
CA GLU A 81 -0.33 -32.46 -8.99
C GLU A 81 -0.18 -31.75 -7.64
N ALA A 82 -1.20 -31.02 -7.20
CA ALA A 82 -1.21 -30.38 -5.89
C ALA A 82 -1.08 -31.40 -4.75
N THR A 83 -1.71 -32.57 -4.89
CA THR A 83 -1.74 -33.61 -3.86
C THR A 83 -0.47 -34.46 -3.80
N LYS A 84 0.37 -34.50 -4.84
CA LYS A 84 1.66 -35.25 -4.84
C LYS A 84 2.63 -34.79 -3.76
N GLY A 85 2.61 -33.50 -3.44
CA GLY A 85 3.61 -32.87 -2.58
C GLY A 85 4.95 -32.68 -3.31
N GLY A 86 5.40 -31.43 -3.43
CA GLY A 86 6.59 -31.09 -4.20
C GLY A 86 6.70 -29.58 -4.40
N PHE A 87 7.78 -29.15 -5.08
CA PHE A 87 8.01 -27.73 -5.33
C PHE A 87 6.89 -27.09 -6.17
N PHE A 88 6.43 -27.80 -7.20
CA PHE A 88 5.41 -27.29 -8.12
C PHE A 88 3.97 -27.50 -7.64
N SER A 89 3.75 -28.37 -6.64
CA SER A 89 2.43 -28.64 -6.07
C SER A 89 1.76 -27.39 -5.50
N TYR A 90 2.53 -26.46 -4.94
CA TYR A 90 2.03 -25.17 -4.45
C TYR A 90 1.39 -24.34 -5.57
N ALA A 91 2.07 -24.25 -6.71
CA ALA A 91 1.57 -23.52 -7.86
C ALA A 91 0.31 -24.19 -8.46
N ALA A 92 0.32 -25.52 -8.54
CA ALA A 92 -0.83 -26.29 -9.00
C ALA A 92 -2.04 -26.13 -8.07
N GLY A 93 -1.83 -26.15 -6.74
CA GLY A 93 -2.87 -25.97 -5.74
C GLY A 93 -3.55 -24.60 -5.86
N VAL A 94 -2.78 -23.52 -6.00
CA VAL A 94 -3.34 -22.18 -6.18
C VAL A 94 -4.09 -22.05 -7.52
N ALA A 95 -3.50 -22.56 -8.61
CA ALA A 95 -4.15 -22.54 -9.92
C ALA A 95 -5.47 -23.35 -9.92
N TYR A 96 -5.52 -24.48 -9.22
CA TYR A 96 -6.73 -25.27 -9.01
C TYR A 96 -7.81 -24.46 -8.30
N GLN A 97 -7.47 -23.78 -7.21
CA GLN A 97 -8.41 -22.96 -6.46
C GLN A 97 -8.94 -21.81 -7.32
N ILE A 98 -8.06 -21.11 -8.05
CA ILE A 98 -8.46 -19.99 -8.91
C ILE A 98 -9.38 -20.46 -10.03
N MET A 99 -9.04 -21.54 -10.75
CA MET A 99 -9.86 -22.07 -11.84
C MET A 99 -11.20 -22.68 -11.35
N THR A 100 -11.28 -23.00 -10.06
CA THR A 100 -12.54 -23.43 -9.46
C THR A 100 -13.52 -22.28 -9.26
N HIS A 101 -13.00 -21.07 -8.99
CA HIS A 101 -13.80 -19.88 -8.67
C HIS A 101 -13.91 -18.87 -9.83
N TYR A 102 -12.94 -18.87 -10.76
CA TYR A 102 -12.84 -17.93 -11.85
C TYR A 102 -12.70 -18.63 -13.21
N ARG A 103 -13.19 -17.97 -14.25
CA ARG A 103 -12.97 -18.38 -15.65
C ARG A 103 -11.65 -17.82 -16.14
N VAL A 104 -10.58 -18.61 -15.98
CA VAL A 104 -9.22 -18.24 -16.41
C VAL A 104 -8.66 -19.23 -17.42
N ARG A 105 -7.62 -18.80 -18.15
CA ARG A 105 -6.79 -19.66 -19.01
C ARG A 105 -5.42 -19.89 -18.33
N GLY A 106 -4.42 -20.31 -19.09
CA GLY A 106 -3.08 -20.59 -18.60
C GLY A 106 -2.23 -19.37 -18.31
N LEU A 107 -1.14 -19.59 -17.59
CA LEU A 107 -0.09 -18.60 -17.34
C LEU A 107 1.27 -19.20 -17.60
N GLU A 108 2.19 -18.37 -18.07
CA GLU A 108 3.62 -18.64 -18.00
C GLU A 108 4.23 -17.73 -16.93
N ILE A 109 4.85 -18.35 -15.92
CA ILE A 109 5.53 -17.68 -14.82
C ILE A 109 7.00 -18.09 -14.89
N ASP A 110 7.86 -17.13 -15.21
CA ASP A 110 9.30 -17.29 -15.13
C ASP A 110 9.83 -16.58 -13.89
N ASN A 111 9.99 -17.31 -12.79
CA ASN A 111 10.74 -16.83 -11.64
C ASN A 111 12.23 -16.81 -12.02
N TYR A 112 12.71 -15.63 -12.43
CA TYR A 112 14.06 -15.43 -12.95
C TYR A 112 15.11 -15.20 -11.84
N LEU A 113 14.69 -14.72 -10.66
CA LEU A 113 15.57 -14.48 -9.51
C LEU A 113 14.85 -14.81 -8.20
N THR A 114 15.54 -15.50 -7.30
CA THR A 114 15.12 -15.66 -5.91
C THR A 114 16.31 -15.31 -5.03
N ASP A 115 16.25 -14.18 -4.33
CA ASP A 115 17.25 -13.77 -3.33
C ASP A 115 16.78 -14.12 -1.90
N LEU A 116 15.61 -14.73 -1.76
CA LEU A 116 15.06 -15.24 -0.51
C LEU A 116 15.84 -16.49 -0.02
N PRO A 117 16.41 -16.50 1.20
CA PRO A 117 17.09 -17.67 1.73
C PRO A 117 16.13 -18.85 1.98
N VAL A 118 16.40 -19.98 1.32
CA VAL A 118 15.56 -21.18 1.40
C VAL A 118 15.73 -21.89 2.76
N LYS A 119 14.64 -22.47 3.31
CA LYS A 119 14.57 -23.29 4.54
C LYS A 119 14.89 -22.58 5.88
N LYS A 120 14.82 -21.25 5.95
CA LYS A 120 15.15 -20.48 7.17
C LYS A 120 13.96 -19.82 7.87
N GLY A 121 12.75 -20.35 7.68
CA GLY A 121 11.54 -19.80 8.31
C GLY A 121 11.05 -18.47 7.72
N LEU A 122 11.45 -18.14 6.48
CA LEU A 122 11.04 -16.93 5.74
C LEU A 122 9.90 -17.17 4.72
N SER A 123 9.15 -18.28 4.86
CA SER A 123 7.91 -18.58 4.11
C SER A 123 8.03 -18.68 2.59
N SER A 124 9.04 -19.41 2.11
CA SER A 124 9.24 -19.60 0.67
C SER A 124 8.07 -20.29 -0.07
N SER A 125 7.35 -21.23 0.57
CA SER A 125 6.18 -21.87 -0.04
C SER A 125 5.01 -20.90 -0.19
N ALA A 126 4.73 -20.11 0.84
CA ALA A 126 3.69 -19.10 0.81
C ALA A 126 4.00 -17.99 -0.21
N ALA A 127 5.26 -17.57 -0.34
CA ALA A 127 5.66 -16.60 -1.36
C ALA A 127 5.39 -17.13 -2.79
N ILE A 128 5.61 -18.42 -3.06
CA ILE A 128 5.23 -19.04 -4.34
C ILE A 128 3.71 -19.03 -4.52
N CYS A 129 2.95 -19.41 -3.49
CA CYS A 129 1.49 -19.43 -3.56
C CYS A 129 0.93 -18.03 -3.85
N VAL A 130 1.42 -17.01 -3.15
CA VAL A 130 1.07 -15.60 -3.35
C VAL A 130 1.49 -15.13 -4.74
N LEU A 131 2.68 -15.51 -5.23
CA LEU A 131 3.11 -15.17 -6.59
C LEU A 131 2.13 -15.68 -7.64
N VAL A 132 1.69 -16.93 -7.53
CA VAL A 132 0.74 -17.53 -8.47
C VAL A 132 -0.62 -16.85 -8.36
N ALA A 133 -1.12 -16.62 -7.13
CA ALA A 133 -2.40 -15.93 -6.93
C ALA A 133 -2.40 -14.53 -7.52
N ARG A 134 -1.33 -13.75 -7.24
CA ARG A 134 -1.11 -12.42 -7.79
C ARG A 134 -0.95 -12.44 -9.31
N ALA A 135 -0.24 -13.41 -9.86
CA ALA A 135 -0.07 -13.57 -11.29
C ALA A 135 -1.41 -13.72 -12.02
N PHE A 136 -2.29 -14.60 -11.52
CA PHE A 136 -3.65 -14.73 -12.05
C PHE A 136 -4.47 -13.46 -11.84
N ASN A 137 -4.43 -12.88 -10.63
CA ASN A 137 -5.17 -11.66 -10.32
C ASN A 137 -4.85 -10.54 -11.32
N ARG A 138 -3.56 -10.30 -11.55
CA ARG A 138 -3.09 -9.20 -12.38
C ARG A 138 -3.26 -9.47 -13.88
N ILE A 139 -3.00 -10.69 -14.37
CA ILE A 139 -3.14 -11.02 -15.81
C ILE A 139 -4.59 -11.04 -16.26
N TYR A 140 -5.49 -11.57 -15.44
CA TYR A 140 -6.91 -11.69 -15.78
C TYR A 140 -7.79 -10.60 -15.15
N ASP A 141 -7.19 -9.64 -14.45
CA ASP A 141 -7.86 -8.58 -13.69
C ASP A 141 -9.03 -9.13 -12.85
N LEU A 142 -8.76 -10.16 -12.04
CA LEU A 142 -9.77 -10.90 -11.26
C LEU A 142 -10.43 -10.06 -10.14
N LYS A 143 -10.07 -8.78 -10.04
CA LYS A 143 -10.62 -7.82 -9.07
C LYS A 143 -10.40 -8.24 -7.61
N MET A 144 -9.45 -9.13 -7.34
CA MET A 144 -9.14 -9.55 -5.97
C MET A 144 -8.36 -8.46 -5.24
N THR A 145 -8.73 -8.21 -3.98
CA THR A 145 -7.91 -7.42 -3.05
C THR A 145 -6.66 -8.21 -2.65
N VAL A 146 -5.69 -7.56 -1.99
CA VAL A 146 -4.49 -8.24 -1.43
C VAL A 146 -4.91 -9.35 -0.45
N ARG A 147 -5.97 -9.13 0.34
CA ARG A 147 -6.55 -10.16 1.21
C ARG A 147 -7.09 -11.34 0.40
N GLY A 148 -7.72 -11.08 -0.74
CA GLY A 148 -8.16 -12.12 -1.67
C GLY A 148 -6.98 -12.94 -2.22
N GLU A 149 -5.90 -12.28 -2.64
CA GLU A 149 -4.66 -12.97 -3.07
C GLU A 149 -4.11 -13.87 -1.96
N MET A 150 -4.03 -13.36 -0.72
CA MET A 150 -3.59 -14.11 0.46
C MET A 150 -4.48 -15.34 0.71
N GLU A 151 -5.80 -15.19 0.63
CA GLU A 151 -6.76 -16.25 0.90
C GLU A 151 -6.69 -17.37 -0.16
N PHE A 152 -6.58 -17.02 -1.45
CA PHE A 152 -6.38 -18.01 -2.51
C PHE A 152 -5.02 -18.69 -2.42
N ALA A 153 -3.97 -17.96 -2.03
CA ALA A 153 -2.66 -18.54 -1.76
C ALA A 153 -2.75 -19.57 -0.62
N TYR A 154 -3.43 -19.24 0.48
CA TYR A 154 -3.63 -20.17 1.60
C TYR A 154 -4.44 -21.40 1.20
N ARG A 155 -5.57 -21.22 0.52
CA ARG A 155 -6.41 -22.32 0.01
C ARG A 155 -5.62 -23.25 -0.92
N GLY A 156 -4.78 -22.67 -1.78
CA GLY A 156 -3.91 -23.43 -2.67
C GLY A 156 -2.86 -24.23 -1.90
N GLU A 157 -2.27 -23.64 -0.86
CA GLU A 157 -1.27 -24.31 -0.03
C GLU A 157 -1.87 -25.49 0.76
N ILE A 158 -3.06 -25.35 1.34
CA ILE A 158 -3.75 -26.45 2.06
C ILE A 158 -4.37 -27.50 1.13
N THR A 159 -4.40 -27.25 -0.18
CA THR A 159 -4.73 -28.28 -1.19
C THR A 159 -3.56 -29.28 -1.35
N THR A 160 -2.35 -28.89 -0.93
CA THR A 160 -1.18 -29.78 -0.89
C THR A 160 -1.10 -30.53 0.44
N PRO A 161 -0.21 -31.53 0.59
CA PRO A 161 0.06 -32.17 1.89
C PRO A 161 0.66 -31.26 2.97
N SER A 162 0.92 -29.97 2.65
CA SER A 162 1.43 -28.97 3.60
C SER A 162 0.43 -28.74 4.74
N ARG A 163 0.96 -28.57 5.96
CA ARG A 163 0.19 -28.18 7.15
C ARG A 163 0.57 -26.78 7.62
N CYS A 164 0.87 -25.90 6.67
CA CYS A 164 1.26 -24.51 6.94
C CYS A 164 0.12 -23.75 7.63
N GLY A 165 0.48 -22.88 8.57
CA GLY A 165 -0.47 -21.95 9.16
C GLY A 165 -0.80 -20.78 8.23
N ARG A 166 -1.73 -19.93 8.65
CA ARG A 166 -2.25 -18.80 7.85
C ARG A 166 -1.41 -17.53 7.93
N MET A 167 -0.43 -17.50 8.84
CA MET A 167 0.48 -16.36 9.01
C MET A 167 1.35 -16.13 7.77
N ASP A 168 1.77 -17.20 7.10
CA ASP A 168 2.83 -17.14 6.11
C ASP A 168 2.43 -16.43 4.82
N GLN A 169 1.16 -16.53 4.44
CA GLN A 169 0.62 -15.91 3.24
C GLN A 169 0.48 -14.39 3.40
N GLY A 170 0.57 -13.86 4.62
CA GLY A 170 0.57 -12.42 4.85
C GLY A 170 1.78 -11.69 4.21
N CYS A 171 2.78 -12.42 3.68
CA CYS A 171 3.76 -11.85 2.75
C CYS A 171 3.13 -11.16 1.51
N ALA A 172 1.86 -11.47 1.19
CA ALA A 172 1.07 -10.75 0.19
C ALA A 172 1.04 -9.23 0.43
N TYR A 173 1.12 -8.76 1.67
CA TYR A 173 1.10 -7.34 2.01
C TYR A 173 2.42 -6.61 1.80
N GLY A 174 3.46 -7.30 1.29
CA GLY A 174 4.75 -6.66 1.02
C GLY A 174 5.52 -6.35 2.31
N ASN A 175 6.40 -5.35 2.24
CA ASN A 175 7.24 -4.89 3.38
C ASN A 175 6.46 -4.09 4.44
N ARG A 176 5.14 -3.95 4.28
CA ARG A 176 4.32 -3.26 5.27
C ARG A 176 4.07 -4.18 6.47
N PRO A 177 4.25 -3.68 7.70
CA PRO A 177 3.87 -4.45 8.87
C PRO A 177 2.34 -4.58 8.92
N ILE A 178 1.86 -5.78 9.25
CA ILE A 178 0.44 -6.04 9.44
C ILE A 178 0.23 -6.75 10.78
N LEU A 179 -0.80 -6.32 11.51
CA LEU A 179 -1.38 -7.08 12.61
C LEU A 179 -2.35 -8.09 12.01
N MET A 180 -2.14 -9.38 12.27
CA MET A 180 -3.09 -10.44 11.95
C MET A 180 -3.71 -10.98 13.23
N ILE A 181 -5.02 -11.13 13.22
CA ILE A 181 -5.82 -11.61 14.35
C ILE A 181 -6.51 -12.90 13.92
N PHE A 182 -6.32 -13.98 14.68
CA PHE A 182 -6.86 -15.30 14.40
C PHE A 182 -7.93 -15.67 15.44
N ASP A 183 -9.14 -15.93 14.97
CA ASP A 183 -10.29 -16.30 15.81
C ASP A 183 -10.97 -17.55 15.22
N GLY A 184 -10.39 -18.72 15.51
CA GLY A 184 -10.81 -19.97 14.88
C GLY A 184 -10.49 -19.98 13.39
N GLU A 185 -11.53 -20.01 12.54
CA GLU A 185 -11.39 -19.95 11.08
C GLU A 185 -11.41 -18.52 10.53
N GLU A 186 -11.75 -17.53 11.37
CA GLU A 186 -11.76 -16.14 10.96
C GLU A 186 -10.39 -15.50 11.11
N ILE A 187 -10.03 -14.66 10.14
CA ILE A 187 -8.83 -13.83 10.18
C ILE A 187 -9.19 -12.39 9.93
N ASP A 188 -8.69 -11.52 10.79
CA ASP A 188 -8.68 -10.08 10.56
C ASP A 188 -7.25 -9.58 10.32
N ILE A 189 -7.12 -8.54 9.50
CA ILE A 189 -5.83 -7.94 9.17
C ILE A 189 -5.95 -6.43 9.27
N ARG A 190 -5.01 -5.82 9.99
CA ARG A 190 -4.83 -4.38 10.03
C ARG A 190 -3.42 -4.02 9.59
N GLU A 191 -3.30 -3.22 8.55
CA GLU A 191 -2.02 -2.68 8.11
C GLU A 191 -1.52 -1.62 9.11
N ILE A 192 -0.22 -1.61 9.39
CA ILE A 192 0.42 -0.70 10.32
C ILE A 192 1.35 0.21 9.53
N THR A 193 1.25 1.51 9.81
CA THR A 193 2.09 2.54 9.22
C THR A 193 3.16 2.94 10.22
N VAL A 194 4.40 3.07 9.76
CA VAL A 194 5.50 3.61 10.58
C VAL A 194 5.80 5.04 10.14
N PRO A 195 5.95 6.01 11.05
CA PRO A 195 6.18 7.42 10.68
C PRO A 195 7.64 7.69 10.27
N ARG A 196 8.56 6.79 10.60
CA ARG A 196 9.98 6.86 10.25
C ARG A 196 10.50 5.48 9.87
N ASP A 197 11.60 5.44 9.13
CA ASP A 197 12.25 4.18 8.77
C ASP A 197 12.72 3.43 10.02
N LEU A 198 12.46 2.12 10.07
CA LEU A 198 12.92 1.24 11.14
C LEU A 198 13.87 0.19 10.57
N HIS A 199 15.05 0.08 11.18
CA HIS A 199 16.16 -0.71 10.67
C HIS A 199 16.29 -2.02 11.44
N PHE A 200 16.07 -3.15 10.78
CA PHE A 200 16.17 -4.49 11.36
C PHE A 200 17.31 -5.28 10.76
N VAL A 201 17.95 -6.13 11.55
CA VAL A 201 18.91 -7.12 11.10
C VAL A 201 18.36 -8.51 11.38
N ILE A 202 18.28 -9.35 10.36
CA ILE A 202 17.93 -10.77 10.51
C ILE A 202 19.22 -11.56 10.40
N VAL A 203 19.50 -12.43 11.36
CA VAL A 203 20.72 -13.25 11.36
C VAL A 203 20.36 -14.74 11.31
N ASP A 204 21.05 -15.46 10.43
CA ASP A 204 21.08 -16.91 10.44
C ASP A 204 22.13 -17.40 11.44
N LEU A 205 21.67 -18.10 12.48
CA LEU A 205 22.53 -18.56 13.57
C LEU A 205 23.42 -19.75 13.14
N ARG A 206 23.22 -20.31 11.93
CA ARG A 206 23.94 -21.48 11.40
C ARG A 206 23.93 -22.68 12.34
N ALA A 207 22.85 -22.82 13.09
CA ALA A 207 22.62 -23.92 14.00
C ALA A 207 21.31 -24.64 13.67
N GLY A 208 21.16 -25.85 14.20
CA GLY A 208 20.06 -26.75 13.86
C GLY A 208 18.90 -26.65 14.85
N LYS A 209 17.68 -26.82 14.34
CA LYS A 209 16.48 -27.09 15.16
C LYS A 209 15.54 -28.04 14.45
N ASP A 210 14.80 -28.83 15.21
CA ASP A 210 13.67 -29.61 14.71
C ASP A 210 12.36 -28.82 14.90
N THR A 211 11.98 -28.10 13.86
CA THR A 211 10.73 -27.32 13.85
C THR A 211 9.48 -28.22 13.99
N LYS A 212 9.51 -29.46 13.47
CA LYS A 212 8.35 -30.36 13.57
C LYS A 212 8.16 -30.81 15.00
N GLU A 213 9.25 -31.11 15.70
CA GLU A 213 9.20 -31.50 17.11
C GLU A 213 8.72 -30.35 18.00
N ILE A 214 9.23 -29.12 17.80
CA ILE A 214 8.75 -27.93 18.51
C ILE A 214 7.24 -27.76 18.33
N LEU A 215 6.77 -27.74 17.09
CA LEU A 215 5.34 -27.56 16.80
C LEU A 215 4.51 -28.68 17.40
N ARG A 216 4.96 -29.94 17.31
CA ARG A 216 4.26 -31.09 17.89
C ARG A 216 4.10 -30.94 19.41
N LYS A 217 5.16 -30.58 20.13
CA LYS A 217 5.14 -30.39 21.59
C LYS A 217 4.25 -29.22 22.02
N LEU A 218 4.31 -28.10 21.31
CA LEU A 218 3.49 -26.93 21.62
C LEU A 218 2.00 -27.18 21.31
N ASN A 219 1.68 -27.83 20.18
CA ASN A 219 0.29 -28.17 19.83
C ASN A 219 -0.32 -29.17 20.82
N GLN A 220 0.47 -30.04 21.45
CA GLN A 220 0.00 -30.93 22.53
C GLN A 220 -0.46 -30.18 23.79
N CYS A 221 -0.17 -28.89 23.90
CA CYS A 221 -0.65 -28.06 25.00
C CYS A 221 -2.06 -27.49 24.75
N TYR A 222 -2.67 -27.78 23.61
CA TYR A 222 -3.99 -27.30 23.19
C TYR A 222 -4.92 -28.49 22.85
N PRO A 223 -6.25 -28.29 22.85
CA PRO A 223 -6.97 -27.06 23.20
C PRO A 223 -7.28 -26.92 24.70
N PHE A 224 -7.17 -27.99 25.48
CA PHE A 224 -7.43 -28.00 26.92
C PHE A 224 -6.16 -28.35 27.69
N PRO A 225 -5.80 -27.61 28.75
CA PRO A 225 -4.57 -27.87 29.49
C PRO A 225 -4.79 -28.83 30.66
N ASP A 226 -4.12 -29.99 30.63
CA ASP A 226 -4.15 -31.03 31.65
C ASP A 226 -3.21 -30.75 32.83
N ASN A 227 -2.19 -29.91 32.64
CA ASN A 227 -1.16 -29.64 33.66
C ASN A 227 -0.67 -28.19 33.63
N GLU A 228 0.17 -27.82 34.61
CA GLU A 228 0.69 -26.45 34.74
C GLU A 228 1.57 -26.03 33.56
N LEU A 229 2.32 -26.95 32.97
CA LEU A 229 3.13 -26.68 31.79
C LEU A 229 2.25 -26.25 30.61
N GLN A 230 1.19 -26.99 30.32
CA GLN A 230 0.27 -26.64 29.24
C GLN A 230 -0.47 -25.33 29.54
N ARG A 231 -0.89 -25.09 30.79
CA ARG A 231 -1.45 -23.78 31.20
C ARG A 231 -0.46 -22.64 31.00
N SER A 232 0.83 -22.88 31.29
CA SER A 232 1.92 -21.91 31.09
C SER A 232 2.10 -21.54 29.61
N VAL A 233 2.11 -22.55 28.73
CA VAL A 233 2.18 -22.35 27.27
C VAL A 233 0.97 -21.56 26.76
N GLN A 234 -0.25 -21.94 27.16
CA GLN A 234 -1.47 -21.23 26.76
C GLN A 234 -1.51 -19.79 27.30
N ARG A 235 -0.98 -19.55 28.51
CA ARG A 235 -0.88 -18.20 29.09
C ARG A 235 0.06 -17.29 28.29
N TYR A 236 1.19 -17.81 27.83
CA TYR A 236 2.10 -17.07 26.98
C TYR A 236 1.46 -16.76 25.62
N LEU A 237 1.02 -17.80 24.89
CA LEU A 237 0.47 -17.64 23.54
C LEU A 237 -0.88 -16.91 23.50
N GLY A 238 -1.56 -16.80 24.63
CA GLY A 238 -2.78 -16.01 24.81
C GLY A 238 -2.52 -14.64 25.44
N PRO A 239 -2.90 -14.40 26.72
CA PRO A 239 -2.90 -13.06 27.32
C PRO A 239 -1.57 -12.31 27.31
N ILE A 240 -0.43 -12.98 27.53
CA ILE A 240 0.88 -12.32 27.55
C ILE A 240 1.25 -11.84 26.13
N ASN A 241 1.12 -12.73 25.14
CA ASN A 241 1.38 -12.40 23.75
C ASN A 241 0.46 -11.27 23.26
N LYS A 242 -0.84 -11.34 23.54
CA LYS A 242 -1.79 -10.28 23.20
C LYS A 242 -1.31 -8.91 23.69
N ARG A 243 -0.94 -8.81 24.96
CA ARG A 243 -0.43 -7.55 25.54
C ARG A 243 0.81 -7.05 24.78
N ILE A 244 1.83 -7.90 24.62
CA ILE A 244 3.09 -7.53 23.96
C ILE A 244 2.82 -7.09 22.51
N VAL A 245 1.97 -7.81 21.78
CA VAL A 245 1.62 -7.47 20.41
C VAL A 245 0.89 -6.13 20.33
N HIS A 246 -0.07 -5.87 21.20
CA HIS A 246 -0.78 -4.58 21.21
C HIS A 246 0.17 -3.41 21.54
N GLU A 247 1.04 -3.56 22.54
CA GLU A 247 2.05 -2.54 22.86
C GLU A 247 3.07 -2.37 21.71
N ALA A 248 3.40 -3.44 20.98
CA ALA A 248 4.29 -3.38 19.83
C ALA A 248 3.66 -2.67 18.63
N VAL A 249 2.35 -2.80 18.43
CA VAL A 249 1.61 -1.98 17.46
C VAL A 249 1.76 -0.51 17.82
N GLU A 250 1.44 -0.11 19.05
CA GLU A 250 1.51 1.29 19.47
C GLU A 250 2.92 1.86 19.27
N ALA A 251 3.95 1.07 19.59
CA ALA A 251 5.34 1.46 19.36
C ALA A 251 5.69 1.59 17.87
N LEU A 252 5.18 0.71 17.00
CA LEU A 252 5.36 0.83 15.54
C LEU A 252 4.67 2.07 14.97
N GLU A 253 3.43 2.35 15.39
CA GLU A 253 2.65 3.52 14.96
C GLU A 253 3.29 4.84 15.43
N ALA A 254 3.97 4.83 16.59
CA ALA A 254 4.77 5.96 17.08
C ALA A 254 6.18 6.05 16.44
N GLY A 255 6.62 4.99 15.75
CA GLY A 255 8.00 4.85 15.27
C GLY A 255 9.04 4.81 16.39
N ASP A 256 8.67 4.27 17.55
CA ASP A 256 9.52 4.16 18.74
C ASP A 256 10.36 2.87 18.68
N ALA A 257 11.50 2.97 17.98
CA ALA A 257 12.45 1.86 17.82
C ALA A 257 13.00 1.35 19.17
N GLU A 258 13.14 2.21 20.17
CA GLU A 258 13.63 1.84 21.49
C GLU A 258 12.60 0.98 22.23
N ARG A 259 11.33 1.41 22.25
CA ARG A 259 10.24 0.64 22.84
C ARG A 259 10.06 -0.70 22.15
N ILE A 260 10.15 -0.75 20.81
CA ILE A 260 10.12 -2.01 20.05
C ILE A 260 11.26 -2.93 20.51
N GLY A 261 12.47 -2.40 20.67
CA GLY A 261 13.62 -3.17 21.17
C GLY A 261 13.42 -3.71 22.58
N ALA A 262 12.85 -2.91 23.48
CA ALA A 262 12.50 -3.34 24.84
C ALA A 262 11.46 -4.48 24.82
N LEU A 263 10.40 -4.33 24.01
CA LEU A 263 9.36 -5.35 23.83
C LEU A 263 9.92 -6.65 23.21
N MET A 264 10.92 -6.58 22.33
CA MET A 264 11.58 -7.78 21.80
C MET A 264 12.29 -8.57 22.91
N ARG A 265 13.01 -7.88 23.80
CA ARG A 265 13.69 -8.51 24.94
C ARG A 265 12.68 -9.14 25.90
N GLU A 266 11.58 -8.43 26.18
CA GLU A 266 10.48 -8.93 26.99
C GLU A 266 9.84 -10.17 26.36
N ALA A 267 9.51 -10.11 25.07
CA ALA A 267 8.95 -11.24 24.34
C ALA A 267 9.87 -12.47 24.39
N GLN A 268 11.18 -12.27 24.23
CA GLN A 268 12.15 -13.37 24.35
C GLN A 268 12.17 -13.95 25.77
N ALA A 269 12.25 -13.10 26.80
CA ALA A 269 12.31 -13.57 28.18
C ALA A 269 11.03 -14.31 28.62
N GLU A 270 9.86 -13.84 28.19
CA GLU A 270 8.59 -14.52 28.44
C GLU A 270 8.49 -15.83 27.63
N PHE A 271 8.95 -15.84 26.38
CA PHE A 271 9.03 -17.07 25.59
C PHE A 271 9.91 -18.11 26.31
N ASP A 272 11.09 -17.70 26.76
CA ASP A 272 12.04 -18.58 27.45
C ASP A 272 11.42 -19.19 28.70
N ARG A 273 10.79 -18.35 29.52
CA ARG A 273 10.14 -18.77 30.77
C ARG A 273 9.01 -19.77 30.54
N HIS A 274 8.18 -19.54 29.54
CA HIS A 274 6.92 -20.26 29.37
C HIS A 274 7.03 -21.45 28.42
N LEU A 275 7.85 -21.35 27.36
CA LEU A 275 7.84 -22.32 26.24
C LEU A 275 9.05 -23.26 26.25
N ILE A 276 10.22 -22.86 26.79
CA ILE A 276 11.37 -23.78 26.92
C ILE A 276 10.99 -25.08 27.63
N PRO A 277 10.26 -25.07 28.76
CA PRO A 277 9.89 -26.30 29.47
C PRO A 277 9.08 -27.29 28.63
N ALA A 278 8.37 -26.83 27.59
CA ALA A 278 7.57 -27.69 26.72
C ALA A 278 8.41 -28.48 25.70
N CYS A 279 9.55 -27.93 25.29
CA CYS A 279 10.48 -28.59 24.39
C CYS A 279 11.95 -28.21 24.70
N PRO A 280 12.50 -28.61 25.87
CA PRO A 280 13.80 -28.12 26.32
C PRO A 280 14.94 -28.46 25.36
N SER A 281 14.86 -29.62 24.69
CA SER A 281 15.88 -30.09 23.74
C SER A 281 16.04 -29.20 22.51
N GLN A 282 15.04 -28.38 22.18
CA GLN A 282 15.05 -27.52 20.99
C GLN A 282 15.01 -26.02 21.34
N LEU A 283 14.31 -25.66 22.43
CA LEU A 283 14.03 -24.26 22.76
C LEU A 283 15.04 -23.63 23.73
N THR A 284 15.90 -24.41 24.39
CA THR A 284 16.98 -23.84 25.24
C THR A 284 17.94 -22.96 24.45
N ALA A 285 18.10 -23.21 23.15
CA ALA A 285 18.69 -22.30 22.17
C ALA A 285 19.99 -21.57 22.61
N PRO A 286 21.05 -22.29 23.01
CA PRO A 286 22.26 -21.66 23.53
C PRO A 286 22.96 -20.74 22.52
N VAL A 287 22.86 -21.02 21.21
CA VAL A 287 23.46 -20.15 20.18
C VAL A 287 22.65 -18.86 20.07
N LEU A 288 21.32 -18.94 20.06
CA LEU A 288 20.43 -17.78 20.08
C LEU A 288 20.79 -16.84 21.24
N HIS A 289 20.82 -17.35 22.48
CA HIS A 289 21.08 -16.51 23.65
C HIS A 289 22.49 -15.90 23.63
N LYS A 290 23.50 -16.66 23.17
CA LYS A 290 24.86 -16.13 22.98
C LYS A 290 24.89 -14.94 22.03
N VAL A 291 24.13 -15.00 20.94
CA VAL A 291 24.09 -13.92 19.93
C VAL A 291 23.26 -12.74 20.44
N LEU A 292 22.12 -12.98 21.09
CA LEU A 292 21.30 -11.92 21.70
C LEU A 292 22.06 -11.10 22.74
N SER A 293 22.91 -11.75 23.53
CA SER A 293 23.74 -11.10 24.55
C SER A 293 25.14 -10.71 24.05
N TYR A 294 25.40 -10.77 22.73
CA TYR A 294 26.76 -10.58 22.22
C TYR A 294 27.23 -9.13 22.44
N PRO A 295 28.31 -8.87 23.21
CA PRO A 295 28.66 -7.53 23.66
C PRO A 295 28.94 -6.54 22.52
N SER A 296 29.59 -6.99 21.45
CA SER A 296 30.01 -6.14 20.33
C SER A 296 28.84 -5.46 19.61
N ILE A 297 27.65 -6.09 19.58
CA ILE A 297 26.49 -5.51 18.89
C ILE A 297 25.60 -4.64 19.80
N GLN A 298 25.70 -4.76 21.13
CA GLN A 298 24.82 -4.06 22.08
C GLN A 298 24.78 -2.54 21.92
N PRO A 299 25.91 -1.84 21.62
CA PRO A 299 25.88 -0.38 21.42
C PRO A 299 25.03 0.07 20.21
N TYR A 300 24.75 -0.83 19.27
CA TYR A 300 24.14 -0.53 17.97
C TYR A 300 22.68 -0.98 17.85
N ILE A 301 22.15 -1.68 18.85
CA ILE A 301 20.79 -2.23 18.85
C ILE A 301 19.96 -1.70 20.02
N TYR A 302 18.64 -1.64 19.84
CA TYR A 302 17.70 -1.45 20.95
C TYR A 302 17.21 -2.77 21.55
N GLY A 303 17.27 -3.88 20.80
CA GLY A 303 16.90 -5.20 21.30
C GLY A 303 16.83 -6.25 20.19
N GLY A 304 16.52 -7.49 20.57
CA GLY A 304 16.39 -8.60 19.64
C GLY A 304 15.72 -9.82 20.26
N LYS A 305 15.31 -10.75 19.40
CA LYS A 305 14.64 -12.01 19.75
C LYS A 305 14.85 -13.07 18.65
N GLY A 306 14.57 -14.33 18.95
CA GLY A 306 14.49 -15.38 17.94
C GLY A 306 13.26 -15.23 17.03
N VAL A 307 13.27 -15.96 15.91
CA VAL A 307 12.28 -15.83 14.83
C VAL A 307 11.65 -17.18 14.47
N GLY A 308 10.38 -17.15 14.06
CA GLY A 308 9.67 -18.31 13.53
C GLY A 308 9.34 -19.31 14.63
N SER A 309 9.80 -20.56 14.52
CA SER A 309 9.63 -21.55 15.58
C SER A 309 10.62 -21.41 16.76
N GLN A 310 11.36 -20.29 16.85
CA GLN A 310 12.38 -20.04 17.88
C GLN A 310 13.52 -21.07 17.84
N GLY A 311 14.23 -21.33 18.93
CA GLY A 311 15.41 -22.21 18.90
C GLY A 311 16.61 -21.60 18.16
N ASP A 312 17.64 -22.40 17.90
CA ASP A 312 18.89 -21.97 17.27
C ASP A 312 18.80 -21.80 15.73
N GLY A 313 17.66 -21.32 15.22
CA GLY A 313 17.44 -21.09 13.79
C GLY A 313 17.88 -19.70 13.33
N CYS A 314 17.11 -18.68 13.66
CA CYS A 314 17.36 -17.30 13.27
C CYS A 314 17.00 -16.34 14.40
N ALA A 315 17.67 -15.19 14.43
CA ALA A 315 17.33 -14.08 15.32
C ALA A 315 17.08 -12.81 14.52
N GLN A 316 16.41 -11.85 15.15
CA GLN A 316 16.21 -10.51 14.64
C GLN A 316 16.62 -9.48 15.67
N PHE A 317 17.09 -8.33 15.18
CA PHE A 317 17.47 -7.17 15.98
C PHE A 317 16.87 -5.92 15.38
N ILE A 318 16.50 -4.97 16.23
CA ILE A 318 16.23 -3.59 15.82
C ILE A 318 17.47 -2.73 16.10
N ALA A 319 18.04 -2.18 15.04
CA ALA A 319 19.18 -1.28 15.07
C ALA A 319 18.74 0.16 15.33
N LYS A 320 19.66 1.00 15.80
CA LYS A 320 19.38 2.41 16.12
C LYS A 320 19.09 3.27 14.90
N ASP A 321 19.80 2.99 13.80
CA ASP A 321 19.80 3.71 12.53
C ASP A 321 20.46 2.84 11.44
N GLU A 322 20.55 3.36 10.20
CA GLU A 322 21.16 2.66 9.06
C GLU A 322 22.66 2.36 9.27
N GLU A 323 23.41 3.26 9.90
CA GLU A 323 24.84 3.07 10.19
C GLU A 323 25.03 1.92 11.20
N SER A 324 24.27 1.96 12.29
CA SER A 324 24.22 0.92 13.30
C SER A 324 23.80 -0.43 12.71
N GLN A 325 22.81 -0.44 11.82
CA GLN A 325 22.40 -1.66 11.11
C GLN A 325 23.56 -2.26 10.31
N SER A 326 24.31 -1.43 9.59
CA SER A 326 25.48 -1.87 8.81
C SER A 326 26.59 -2.40 9.72
N ARG A 327 26.81 -1.75 10.87
CA ARG A 327 27.80 -2.18 11.85
C ARG A 327 27.45 -3.51 12.52
N VAL A 328 26.18 -3.73 12.86
CA VAL A 328 25.71 -5.02 13.42
C VAL A 328 25.94 -6.14 12.41
N ILE A 329 25.61 -5.93 11.14
CA ILE A 329 25.84 -6.90 10.06
C ILE A 329 27.33 -7.25 9.96
N GLU A 330 28.19 -6.23 9.88
CA GLU A 330 29.65 -6.40 9.80
C GLU A 330 30.21 -7.22 10.97
N ILE A 331 29.77 -6.92 12.20
CA ILE A 331 30.21 -7.62 13.40
C ILE A 331 29.78 -9.08 13.37
N LEU A 332 28.51 -9.36 13.09
CA LEU A 332 27.98 -10.73 13.10
C LEU A 332 28.61 -11.59 12.00
N GLU A 333 28.84 -11.02 10.81
CA GLU A 333 29.48 -11.74 9.71
C GLU A 333 30.96 -11.96 9.94
N ARG A 334 31.70 -10.96 10.46
CA ARG A 334 33.14 -11.08 10.68
C ARG A 334 33.50 -11.90 11.92
N GLU A 335 32.84 -11.61 13.05
CA GLU A 335 33.24 -12.16 14.36
C GLU A 335 32.56 -13.50 14.65
N LEU A 336 31.35 -13.72 14.13
CA LEU A 336 30.58 -14.95 14.37
C LEU A 336 30.37 -15.80 13.12
N ASN A 337 30.78 -15.34 11.93
CA ASN A 337 30.57 -16.02 10.66
C ASN A 337 29.08 -16.37 10.43
N MET A 338 28.19 -15.45 10.83
CA MET A 338 26.74 -15.59 10.74
C MET A 338 26.18 -14.68 9.64
N PRO A 339 25.59 -15.23 8.56
CA PRO A 339 25.03 -14.44 7.47
C PRO A 339 23.87 -13.57 7.96
N CYS A 340 23.83 -12.33 7.50
CA CYS A 340 22.78 -11.40 7.87
C CYS A 340 21.95 -10.94 6.65
N LEU A 341 20.70 -10.56 6.90
CA LEU A 341 19.85 -9.87 5.94
C LEU A 341 19.46 -8.50 6.50
N ARG A 342 19.53 -7.50 5.62
CA ARG A 342 19.00 -6.16 5.87
C ARG A 342 17.49 -6.16 5.66
N LEU A 343 16.75 -5.74 6.69
CA LEU A 343 15.33 -5.40 6.61
C LEU A 343 15.16 -3.93 6.99
N VAL A 344 14.48 -3.15 6.16
CA VAL A 344 14.11 -1.78 6.49
C VAL A 344 12.61 -1.69 6.29
N ILE A 345 11.89 -1.39 7.37
CA ILE A 345 10.47 -1.06 7.30
C ILE A 345 10.40 0.43 7.02
N ARG A 346 9.99 0.80 5.80
CA ARG A 346 10.04 2.19 5.35
C ARG A 346 8.80 2.96 5.77
N SER A 347 9.01 4.21 6.17
CA SER A 347 7.93 5.18 6.30
C SER A 347 7.38 5.55 4.91
N PRO A 348 6.06 5.71 4.75
CA PRO A 348 5.50 6.30 3.54
C PRO A 348 6.10 7.67 3.31
N ARG A 349 6.45 7.96 2.05
CA ARG A 349 7.01 9.26 1.70
C ARG A 349 5.96 10.34 1.92
N LYS A 350 6.29 11.33 2.76
CA LYS A 350 5.48 12.54 2.91
C LYS A 350 5.32 13.21 1.54
N VAL A 351 4.09 13.57 1.19
CA VAL A 351 3.79 14.23 -0.07
C VAL A 351 4.10 15.71 0.06
N ARG A 352 5.15 16.16 -0.63
CA ARG A 352 5.63 17.55 -0.57
C ARG A 352 5.27 18.37 -1.80
N LYS A 353 4.89 17.71 -2.89
CA LYS A 353 4.66 18.33 -4.20
C LYS A 353 3.19 18.24 -4.60
N ALA A 354 2.63 19.32 -5.14
CA ALA A 354 1.34 19.33 -5.79
C ALA A 354 1.46 19.70 -7.27
N VAL A 355 0.56 19.16 -8.09
CA VAL A 355 0.43 19.44 -9.51
C VAL A 355 -1.00 19.92 -9.77
N ILE A 356 -1.13 21.06 -10.47
CA ILE A 356 -2.41 21.68 -10.84
C ILE A 356 -2.42 21.90 -12.35
N PRO A 357 -3.17 21.09 -13.12
CA PRO A 357 -3.33 21.32 -14.54
C PRO A 357 -4.26 22.50 -14.83
N ALA A 358 -3.73 23.54 -15.48
CA ALA A 358 -4.41 24.78 -15.85
C ALA A 358 -4.24 25.11 -17.36
N ALA A 359 -3.88 24.10 -18.16
CA ALA A 359 -3.54 24.27 -19.57
C ALA A 359 -4.73 24.07 -20.53
N GLY A 360 -5.97 23.99 -20.04
CA GLY A 360 -7.16 23.73 -20.86
C GLY A 360 -7.73 24.98 -21.53
N PHE A 361 -8.28 24.85 -22.74
CA PHE A 361 -8.93 25.97 -23.45
C PHE A 361 -10.29 26.38 -22.84
N GLY A 362 -11.03 25.41 -22.27
CA GLY A 362 -12.36 25.68 -21.70
C GLY A 362 -13.42 26.10 -22.74
N PRO A 363 -13.68 25.31 -23.80
CA PRO A 363 -14.61 25.70 -24.88
C PRO A 363 -16.05 25.91 -24.39
N ARG A 364 -16.46 25.22 -23.32
CA ARG A 364 -17.81 25.34 -22.72
C ARG A 364 -18.08 26.69 -22.04
N LEU A 365 -17.04 27.51 -21.87
CA LEU A 365 -17.10 28.86 -21.30
C LEU A 365 -16.83 29.94 -22.36
N PHE A 366 -16.73 29.57 -23.64
CA PHE A 366 -16.55 30.53 -24.71
C PHE A 366 -17.79 31.45 -24.81
N PRO A 367 -17.63 32.78 -25.01
CA PRO A 367 -16.40 33.49 -25.35
C PRO A 367 -15.56 33.98 -24.16
N ALA A 368 -16.02 33.81 -22.90
CA ALA A 368 -15.30 34.31 -21.73
C ALA A 368 -13.90 33.68 -21.60
N SER A 369 -13.78 32.37 -21.85
CA SER A 369 -12.50 31.64 -21.80
C SER A 369 -11.47 32.08 -22.86
N LYS A 370 -11.90 32.78 -23.91
CA LYS A 370 -11.00 33.41 -24.88
C LYS A 370 -10.38 34.71 -24.34
N ALA A 371 -11.09 35.41 -23.45
CA ALA A 371 -10.62 36.67 -22.89
C ALA A 371 -9.68 36.46 -21.69
N ILE A 372 -10.00 35.50 -20.83
CA ILE A 372 -9.20 35.12 -19.67
C ILE A 372 -9.39 33.64 -19.37
N LYS A 373 -8.35 32.96 -18.87
CA LYS A 373 -8.45 31.55 -18.50
C LYS A 373 -9.45 31.32 -17.38
N LYS A 374 -10.16 30.19 -17.44
CA LYS A 374 -11.20 29.83 -16.45
C LYS A 374 -10.62 29.71 -15.04
N GLU A 375 -9.37 29.27 -14.93
CA GLU A 375 -8.61 29.16 -13.68
C GLU A 375 -8.36 30.52 -13.03
N LEU A 376 -8.45 31.61 -13.80
CA LEU A 376 -8.32 32.99 -13.33
C LEU A 376 -9.66 33.69 -13.10
N PHE A 377 -10.79 32.99 -13.26
CA PHE A 377 -12.10 33.55 -12.96
C PHE A 377 -12.23 33.82 -11.45
N PRO A 378 -12.90 34.92 -11.05
CA PRO A 378 -13.04 35.29 -9.64
C PRO A 378 -14.09 34.45 -8.92
N ILE A 379 -13.74 33.92 -7.76
CA ILE A 379 -14.64 33.28 -6.80
C ILE A 379 -14.55 34.00 -5.46
N ILE A 380 -15.66 34.08 -4.71
CA ILE A 380 -15.65 34.63 -3.35
C ILE A 380 -15.35 33.48 -2.39
N ASP A 381 -14.19 33.55 -1.73
CA ASP A 381 -13.75 32.55 -0.76
C ASP A 381 -14.40 32.77 0.62
N ARG A 382 -14.20 31.82 1.55
CA ARG A 382 -14.73 31.86 2.92
C ARG A 382 -14.29 33.09 3.71
N ASP A 383 -13.12 33.64 3.39
CA ASP A 383 -12.61 34.90 3.97
C ASP A 383 -13.29 36.17 3.39
N GLY A 384 -14.22 36.00 2.44
CA GLY A 384 -14.95 37.08 1.79
C GLY A 384 -14.19 37.78 0.66
N ARG A 385 -12.95 37.38 0.36
CA ARG A 385 -12.16 37.95 -0.73
C ARG A 385 -12.59 37.32 -2.06
N ALA A 386 -12.71 38.15 -3.08
CA ALA A 386 -12.75 37.68 -4.45
C ALA A 386 -11.32 37.32 -4.89
N LYS A 387 -11.09 36.05 -5.21
CA LYS A 387 -9.78 35.50 -5.59
C LYS A 387 -9.93 34.73 -6.91
N PRO A 388 -8.89 34.68 -7.76
CA PRO A 388 -8.85 33.74 -8.88
C PRO A 388 -9.02 32.29 -8.40
N VAL A 389 -9.75 31.45 -9.14
CA VAL A 389 -9.99 30.04 -8.77
C VAL A 389 -8.69 29.29 -8.47
N VAL A 390 -7.65 29.45 -9.30
CA VAL A 390 -6.35 28.80 -9.09
C VAL A 390 -5.71 29.15 -7.75
N MET A 391 -5.95 30.36 -7.23
CA MET A 391 -5.45 30.77 -5.91
C MET A 391 -6.04 29.88 -4.82
N THR A 392 -7.36 29.64 -4.85
CA THR A 392 -8.03 28.79 -3.85
C THR A 392 -7.53 27.34 -3.87
N ILE A 393 -7.15 26.83 -5.05
CA ILE A 393 -6.60 25.49 -5.22
C ILE A 393 -5.15 25.41 -4.69
N VAL A 394 -4.35 26.46 -4.92
CA VAL A 394 -3.00 26.59 -4.34
C VAL A 394 -3.08 26.67 -2.82
N GLU A 395 -3.98 27.50 -2.28
CA GLU A 395 -4.22 27.62 -0.83
C GLU A 395 -4.64 26.27 -0.23
N GLU A 396 -5.55 25.52 -0.87
CA GLU A 396 -5.94 24.16 -0.46
C GLU A 396 -4.73 23.21 -0.36
N ALA A 397 -3.86 23.20 -1.36
CA ALA A 397 -2.65 22.36 -1.36
C ALA A 397 -1.70 22.75 -0.22
N VAL A 398 -1.40 24.04 -0.10
CA VAL A 398 -0.45 24.57 0.89
C VAL A 398 -0.96 24.39 2.32
N ASN A 399 -2.23 24.68 2.58
CA ASN A 399 -2.86 24.48 3.89
C ASN A 399 -2.91 22.99 4.27
N SER A 400 -2.81 22.09 3.30
CA SER A 400 -2.72 20.64 3.53
C SER A 400 -1.29 20.13 3.78
N GLY A 401 -0.30 21.02 3.82
CA GLY A 401 1.09 20.70 4.15
C GLY A 401 1.98 20.34 2.96
N VAL A 402 1.51 20.55 1.72
CA VAL A 402 2.36 20.54 0.52
C VAL A 402 3.36 21.69 0.62
N GLU A 403 4.59 21.48 0.15
CA GLU A 403 5.69 22.45 0.20
C GLU A 403 5.87 23.19 -1.14
N GLU A 404 5.74 22.48 -2.26
CA GLU A 404 5.98 23.00 -3.61
C GLU A 404 4.80 22.72 -4.54
N VAL A 405 4.44 23.67 -5.41
CA VAL A 405 3.31 23.55 -6.33
C VAL A 405 3.78 23.73 -7.76
N CYS A 406 3.37 22.83 -8.65
CA CYS A 406 3.55 22.95 -10.09
C CYS A 406 2.22 23.27 -10.75
N ILE A 407 2.16 24.36 -11.50
CA ILE A 407 1.00 24.71 -12.31
C ILE A 407 1.36 24.45 -13.78
N ILE A 408 0.61 23.55 -14.42
CA ILE A 408 0.80 23.25 -15.84
C ILE A 408 -0.03 24.22 -16.66
N VAL A 409 0.61 25.03 -17.49
CA VAL A 409 -0.02 26.10 -18.29
C VAL A 409 0.30 25.90 -19.77
N GLN A 410 -0.47 26.53 -20.66
CA GLN A 410 -0.01 26.64 -22.06
C GLN A 410 1.09 27.68 -22.17
N ARG A 411 1.89 27.59 -23.24
CA ARG A 411 3.02 28.50 -23.46
C ARG A 411 2.56 29.96 -23.53
N GLU A 412 1.45 30.21 -24.21
CA GLU A 412 0.91 31.54 -24.47
C GLU A 412 0.34 32.19 -23.20
N ASP A 413 -0.04 31.39 -22.22
CA ASP A 413 -0.71 31.86 -21.00
C ASP A 413 0.25 31.97 -19.82
N ARG A 414 1.49 31.48 -19.96
CA ARG A 414 2.46 31.42 -18.87
C ARG A 414 2.70 32.78 -18.22
N GLU A 415 2.89 33.82 -19.03
CA GLU A 415 3.13 35.19 -18.54
C GLU A 415 1.98 35.69 -17.67
N LEU A 416 0.73 35.36 -18.03
CA LEU A 416 -0.46 35.76 -17.27
C LEU A 416 -0.48 35.16 -15.86
N PHE A 417 -0.08 33.89 -15.70
CA PHE A 417 0.01 33.25 -14.39
C PHE A 417 1.23 33.74 -13.60
N GLU A 418 2.38 33.94 -14.25
CA GLU A 418 3.58 34.50 -13.62
C GLU A 418 3.32 35.93 -13.12
N GLU A 419 2.62 36.77 -13.88
CA GLU A 419 2.26 38.12 -13.48
C GLU A 419 1.37 38.12 -12.23
N PHE A 420 0.40 37.21 -12.14
CA PHE A 420 -0.48 37.12 -10.97
C PHE A 420 0.24 36.66 -9.70
N PHE A 421 1.06 35.60 -9.78
CA PHE A 421 1.66 34.98 -8.59
C PHE A 421 3.01 35.59 -8.18
N CYS A 422 3.79 36.07 -9.15
CA CYS A 422 5.20 36.41 -8.92
C CYS A 422 5.49 37.92 -9.02
N THR A 423 4.58 38.70 -9.61
CA THR A 423 4.80 40.13 -9.83
C THR A 423 3.99 40.97 -8.84
N PRO A 424 4.63 41.80 -7.99
CA PRO A 424 3.90 42.70 -7.11
C PRO A 424 3.17 43.79 -7.90
N PRO A 425 2.08 44.35 -7.36
CA PRO A 425 1.45 45.53 -7.94
C PRO A 425 2.44 46.70 -7.96
N THR A 426 2.23 47.66 -8.88
CA THR A 426 3.02 48.89 -8.93
C THR A 426 3.00 49.61 -7.58
N VAL A 427 4.07 50.35 -7.24
CA VAL A 427 4.17 51.09 -5.97
C VAL A 427 2.95 51.98 -5.74
N GLU A 428 2.44 52.63 -6.80
CA GLU A 428 1.23 53.45 -6.71
C GLU A 428 -0.01 52.63 -6.31
N ASN A 429 -0.22 51.46 -6.92
CA ASN A 429 -1.36 50.60 -6.60
C ASN A 429 -1.20 49.93 -5.23
N TYR A 430 0.01 49.51 -4.87
CA TYR A 430 0.31 48.95 -3.55
C TYR A 430 -0.02 49.92 -2.42
N ASN A 431 0.32 51.20 -2.58
CA ASN A 431 0.03 52.25 -1.60
C ASN A 431 -1.47 52.59 -1.47
N LYS A 432 -2.29 52.19 -2.45
CA LYS A 432 -3.76 52.32 -2.38
C LYS A 432 -4.42 51.15 -1.63
N LEU A 433 -3.68 50.07 -1.37
CA LEU A 433 -4.21 48.93 -0.62
C LEU A 433 -4.36 49.27 0.86
N SER A 434 -5.39 48.71 1.50
CA SER A 434 -5.49 48.68 2.96
C SER A 434 -4.30 47.91 3.55
N ARG A 435 -4.07 48.05 4.86
CA ARG A 435 -3.03 47.28 5.57
C ARG A 435 -3.21 45.77 5.36
N GLU A 436 -4.44 45.27 5.46
CA GLU A 436 -4.77 43.87 5.19
C GLU A 436 -4.50 43.48 3.73
N GLY A 437 -4.74 44.38 2.77
CA GLY A 437 -4.41 44.16 1.36
C GLY A 437 -2.90 44.09 1.12
N GLN A 438 -2.12 44.91 1.81
CA GLN A 438 -0.65 44.86 1.75
C GLN A 438 -0.10 43.57 2.38
N GLU A 439 -0.68 43.13 3.50
CA GLU A 439 -0.34 41.85 4.14
C GLU A 439 -0.66 40.67 3.22
N TYR A 440 -1.83 40.67 2.59
CA TYR A 440 -2.21 39.65 1.61
C TYR A 440 -1.33 39.67 0.35
N CYS A 441 -0.91 40.86 -0.11
CA CYS A 441 0.03 40.98 -1.22
C CYS A 441 1.38 40.32 -0.91
N ARG A 442 1.90 40.48 0.33
CA ARG A 442 3.10 39.75 0.76
C ARG A 442 2.88 38.24 0.79
N TYR A 443 1.75 37.80 1.32
CA TYR A 443 1.37 36.38 1.32
C TYR A 443 1.30 35.78 -0.09
N LEU A 444 0.74 36.51 -1.07
CA LEU A 444 0.68 36.09 -2.46
C LEU A 444 2.08 35.89 -3.07
N LEU A 445 3.02 36.79 -2.79
CA LEU A 445 4.41 36.68 -3.27
C LEU A 445 5.14 35.51 -2.59
N ASP A 446 4.93 35.32 -1.29
CA ASP A 446 5.46 34.18 -0.54
C ASP A 446 4.95 32.84 -1.11
N LEU A 447 3.68 32.79 -1.53
CA LEU A 447 3.16 31.66 -2.29
C LEU A 447 3.79 31.54 -3.67
N GLY A 448 3.97 32.64 -4.40
CA GLY A 448 4.64 32.68 -5.69
C GLY A 448 6.03 32.02 -5.68
N HIS A 449 6.80 32.20 -4.60
CA HIS A 449 8.11 31.54 -4.42
C HIS A 449 8.05 30.01 -4.34
N ARG A 450 6.87 29.45 -4.12
CA ARG A 450 6.62 28.00 -4.00
C ARG A 450 6.03 27.40 -5.26
N ILE A 451 5.73 28.25 -6.26
CA ILE A 451 5.07 27.86 -7.50
C ILE A 451 6.11 27.74 -8.62
N THR A 452 6.06 26.63 -9.33
CA THR A 452 6.78 26.41 -10.59
C THR A 452 5.79 26.26 -11.73
N PHE A 453 6.05 26.93 -12.86
CA PHE A 453 5.24 26.80 -14.06
C PHE A 453 5.87 25.80 -15.04
N VAL A 454 5.10 24.79 -15.44
CA VAL A 454 5.48 23.82 -16.46
C VAL A 454 4.59 24.03 -17.68
N THR A 455 5.21 24.04 -18.86
CA THR A 455 4.48 24.30 -20.10
C THR A 455 3.96 22.99 -20.72
N GLN A 456 2.69 22.98 -21.09
CA GLN A 456 2.12 22.03 -22.05
C GLN A 456 2.11 22.68 -23.43
N GLU A 457 3.00 22.25 -24.33
CA GLU A 457 3.13 22.82 -25.68
C GLU A 457 1.92 22.47 -26.58
N VAL A 458 1.32 21.29 -26.41
CA VAL A 458 0.15 20.84 -27.20
C VAL A 458 -0.93 20.26 -26.29
N GLN A 459 -2.18 20.66 -26.51
CA GLN A 459 -3.35 20.20 -25.75
C GLN A 459 -3.82 18.82 -26.22
N GLU A 460 -3.15 17.76 -25.75
CA GLU A 460 -3.47 16.38 -26.13
C GLU A 460 -4.32 15.61 -25.13
N GLY A 461 -4.87 16.30 -24.12
CA GLY A 461 -5.74 15.71 -23.08
C GLY A 461 -5.21 15.88 -21.66
N PHE A 462 -6.04 15.51 -20.69
CA PHE A 462 -5.75 15.66 -19.26
C PHE A 462 -4.56 14.80 -18.80
N GLY A 463 -4.47 13.55 -19.26
CA GLY A 463 -3.33 12.68 -18.97
C GLY A 463 -2.01 13.24 -19.50
N HIS A 464 -2.02 13.82 -20.70
CA HIS A 464 -0.84 14.49 -21.27
C HIS A 464 -0.42 15.71 -20.44
N ALA A 465 -1.37 16.53 -19.99
CA ALA A 465 -1.08 17.66 -19.11
C ALA A 465 -0.36 17.20 -17.83
N VAL A 466 -0.89 16.17 -17.16
CA VAL A 466 -0.24 15.58 -15.97
C VAL A 466 1.16 15.06 -16.32
N TYR A 467 1.32 14.37 -17.45
CA TYR A 467 2.62 13.84 -17.90
C TYR A 467 3.70 14.92 -18.06
N CYS A 468 3.35 16.13 -18.49
CA CYS A 468 4.29 17.26 -18.61
C CYS A 468 5.03 17.56 -17.29
N ALA A 469 4.42 17.28 -16.13
CA ALA A 469 5.04 17.54 -14.82
C ALA A 469 6.04 16.46 -14.36
N ARG A 470 6.24 15.35 -15.10
CA ARG A 470 7.03 14.20 -14.61
C ARG A 470 8.44 14.56 -14.14
N ASP A 471 9.14 15.43 -14.89
CA ASP A 471 10.55 15.73 -14.63
C ASP A 471 10.69 16.61 -13.38
N TRP A 472 9.71 17.48 -13.14
CA TRP A 472 9.62 18.32 -11.95
C TRP A 472 9.22 17.52 -10.71
N VAL A 473 8.25 16.59 -10.85
CA VAL A 473 7.85 15.69 -9.76
C VAL A 473 9.00 14.74 -9.40
N GLY A 474 9.67 14.16 -10.39
CA GLY A 474 10.70 13.16 -10.20
C GLY A 474 10.14 11.83 -9.69
N ASN A 475 10.87 11.16 -8.80
CA ASN A 475 10.46 9.87 -8.24
C ASN A 475 9.77 10.01 -6.87
N GLU A 476 8.98 11.07 -6.67
CA GLU A 476 8.26 11.36 -5.43
C GLU A 476 6.74 11.19 -5.63
N PRO A 477 5.98 10.80 -4.59
CA PRO A 477 4.53 10.89 -4.65
C PRO A 477 4.11 12.36 -4.67
N PHE A 478 2.98 12.64 -5.33
CA PHE A 478 2.49 14.01 -5.52
C PHE A 478 0.97 14.09 -5.37
N LEU A 479 0.51 15.24 -4.88
CA LEU A 479 -0.89 15.62 -4.88
C LEU A 479 -1.25 16.15 -6.27
N LEU A 480 -2.35 15.70 -6.86
CA LEU A 480 -2.91 16.22 -8.10
C LEU A 480 -4.28 16.81 -7.77
N LEU A 481 -4.45 18.09 -8.07
CA LEU A 481 -5.70 18.83 -7.93
C LEU A 481 -6.16 19.30 -9.30
N LEU A 482 -7.44 19.14 -9.62
CA LEU A 482 -7.99 19.65 -10.88
C LEU A 482 -8.06 21.18 -10.84
N GLY A 483 -7.54 21.86 -11.87
CA GLY A 483 -7.52 23.32 -11.94
C GLY A 483 -8.89 23.99 -12.07
N ASP A 484 -9.94 23.21 -12.34
CA ASP A 484 -11.32 23.68 -12.47
C ASP A 484 -12.27 23.17 -11.38
N HIS A 485 -11.71 22.60 -10.31
CA HIS A 485 -12.49 22.16 -9.16
C HIS A 485 -12.00 22.85 -7.89
N ILE A 486 -12.93 23.45 -7.16
CA ILE A 486 -12.69 24.04 -5.84
C ILE A 486 -13.39 23.21 -4.76
N TYR A 487 -12.82 23.21 -3.56
CA TYR A 487 -13.15 22.26 -2.51
C TYR A 487 -13.55 22.99 -1.24
N ALA A 488 -14.64 22.57 -0.62
CA ALA A 488 -15.11 23.09 0.66
C ALA A 488 -15.24 21.93 1.64
N SER A 489 -14.43 21.93 2.70
CA SER A 489 -14.48 20.87 3.72
C SER A 489 -15.68 21.06 4.65
N ASP A 490 -16.32 19.96 5.05
CA ASP A 490 -17.40 19.97 6.05
C ASP A 490 -16.85 20.07 7.49
N ASN A 491 -15.53 20.10 7.67
CA ASN A 491 -14.85 20.21 8.96
C ASN A 491 -13.58 21.08 8.86
N GLU A 492 -12.82 21.18 9.96
CA GLU A 492 -11.61 22.00 10.02
C GLU A 492 -10.43 21.46 9.18
N VAL A 493 -10.47 20.19 8.76
CA VAL A 493 -9.41 19.56 7.97
C VAL A 493 -9.68 19.79 6.47
N PRO A 494 -8.75 20.42 5.73
CA PRO A 494 -8.89 20.61 4.29
C PRO A 494 -9.16 19.30 3.53
N CYS A 495 -9.95 19.35 2.45
CA CYS A 495 -10.30 18.16 1.67
C CYS A 495 -9.07 17.41 1.16
N ALA A 496 -8.06 18.14 0.68
CA ALA A 496 -6.79 17.58 0.23
C ALA A 496 -6.00 16.95 1.39
N ARG A 497 -6.01 17.55 2.59
CA ARG A 497 -5.37 16.96 3.78
C ARG A 497 -6.01 15.63 4.15
N GLN A 498 -7.34 15.50 4.09
CA GLN A 498 -8.02 14.23 4.36
C GLN A 498 -7.52 13.10 3.44
N VAL A 499 -7.32 13.37 2.14
CA VAL A 499 -6.80 12.38 1.18
C VAL A 499 -5.32 12.10 1.42
N LEU A 500 -4.53 13.12 1.77
CA LEU A 500 -3.12 12.99 2.13
C LEU A 500 -2.93 12.14 3.39
N ASP A 501 -3.74 12.32 4.43
CA ASP A 501 -3.71 11.51 5.66
C ASP A 501 -3.95 10.02 5.34
N VAL A 502 -4.87 9.73 4.42
CA VAL A 502 -5.10 8.35 3.96
C VAL A 502 -3.87 7.85 3.23
N PHE A 503 -3.27 8.61 2.30
CA PHE A 503 -2.05 8.19 1.61
C PHE A 503 -0.88 7.94 2.57
N GLU A 504 -0.67 8.82 3.55
CA GLU A 504 0.37 8.67 4.56
C GLU A 504 0.16 7.40 5.39
N ARG A 505 -1.09 6.96 5.60
CA ARG A 505 -1.40 5.67 6.24
C ARG A 505 -1.23 4.48 5.28
N VAL A 506 -1.84 4.53 4.10
CA VAL A 506 -1.93 3.37 3.18
C VAL A 506 -0.77 3.27 2.20
N GLY A 507 0.14 4.23 2.15
CA GLY A 507 1.39 4.25 1.37
C GLY A 507 1.29 3.80 -0.09
N ARG A 508 0.13 4.01 -0.73
CA ARG A 508 -0.17 3.70 -2.14
C ARG A 508 -1.13 4.75 -2.66
N SER A 509 -1.27 4.87 -3.98
CA SER A 509 -2.11 5.90 -4.60
C SER A 509 -3.53 5.95 -4.00
N VAL A 510 -4.00 7.17 -3.73
CA VAL A 510 -5.31 7.47 -3.13
C VAL A 510 -6.07 8.45 -4.00
N VAL A 511 -7.38 8.27 -4.11
CA VAL A 511 -8.28 9.22 -4.78
C VAL A 511 -9.42 9.59 -3.84
N GLY A 512 -9.72 10.88 -3.74
CA GLY A 512 -10.93 11.33 -3.08
C GLY A 512 -12.15 10.90 -3.89
N LEU A 513 -13.21 10.46 -3.22
CA LEU A 513 -14.45 9.98 -3.82
C LEU A 513 -15.64 10.80 -3.31
N LYS A 514 -16.70 10.82 -4.12
CA LYS A 514 -18.03 11.31 -3.75
C LYS A 514 -19.10 10.40 -4.35
N VAL A 515 -20.18 10.23 -3.59
CA VAL A 515 -21.43 9.63 -4.07
C VAL A 515 -22.12 10.60 -5.02
N THR A 516 -22.41 10.15 -6.22
CA THR A 516 -22.98 10.96 -7.30
C THR A 516 -24.21 10.24 -7.90
N PRO A 517 -25.32 10.96 -8.13
CA PRO A 517 -26.51 10.41 -8.80
C PRO A 517 -26.19 9.93 -10.22
N ALA A 518 -26.90 8.92 -10.71
CA ALA A 518 -26.59 8.25 -11.97
C ALA A 518 -26.64 9.19 -13.19
N GLU A 519 -27.50 10.20 -13.17
CA GLU A 519 -27.62 11.21 -14.23
C GLU A 519 -26.36 12.07 -14.43
N GLU A 520 -25.47 12.13 -13.45
CA GLU A 520 -24.28 12.98 -13.50
C GLU A 520 -22.97 12.22 -13.80
N ILE A 521 -22.97 10.88 -13.75
CA ILE A 521 -21.74 10.08 -13.80
C ILE A 521 -20.97 10.24 -15.12
N HIS A 522 -21.67 10.53 -16.22
CA HIS A 522 -21.07 10.75 -17.54
C HIS A 522 -20.12 11.98 -17.58
N LYS A 523 -20.14 12.81 -16.53
CA LYS A 523 -19.25 13.98 -16.38
C LYS A 523 -17.91 13.61 -15.74
N PHE A 524 -17.82 12.48 -15.02
CA PHE A 524 -16.69 12.18 -14.12
C PHE A 524 -16.13 10.77 -14.32
N GLY A 525 -14.88 10.57 -13.87
CA GLY A 525 -14.35 9.22 -13.67
C GLY A 525 -15.10 8.51 -12.54
N CYS A 526 -15.45 7.25 -12.74
CA CYS A 526 -16.18 6.42 -11.78
C CYS A 526 -15.29 5.27 -11.27
N VAL A 527 -15.60 4.78 -10.08
CA VAL A 527 -14.89 3.64 -9.47
C VAL A 527 -15.87 2.64 -8.85
N THR A 528 -15.41 1.39 -8.72
CA THR A 528 -15.99 0.40 -7.81
C THR A 528 -14.90 -0.26 -6.97
N GLY A 529 -15.28 -0.94 -5.91
CA GLY A 529 -14.36 -1.59 -4.99
C GLY A 529 -15.05 -2.25 -3.81
N ILE A 530 -14.23 -2.63 -2.82
CA ILE A 530 -14.69 -3.26 -1.58
C ILE A 530 -14.39 -2.32 -0.42
N TRP A 531 -15.40 -2.01 0.38
CA TRP A 531 -15.23 -1.18 1.58
C TRP A 531 -14.35 -1.87 2.62
N ASP A 532 -13.57 -1.07 3.32
CA ASP A 532 -12.98 -1.49 4.58
C ASP A 532 -14.07 -1.59 5.66
N ARG A 533 -13.69 -2.07 6.86
CA ARG A 533 -14.65 -2.21 7.97
C ARG A 533 -15.19 -0.89 8.51
N SER A 534 -14.50 0.22 8.27
CA SER A 534 -14.96 1.54 8.70
C SER A 534 -16.02 2.12 7.77
N GLY A 535 -16.05 1.66 6.51
CA GLY A 535 -16.90 2.22 5.46
C GLY A 535 -16.39 3.55 4.89
N GLU A 536 -15.22 4.03 5.31
CA GLU A 536 -14.65 5.31 4.86
C GLU A 536 -13.66 5.14 3.70
N GLN A 537 -13.02 3.97 3.60
CA GLN A 537 -12.05 3.66 2.55
C GLN A 537 -12.49 2.50 1.68
N LEU A 538 -12.25 2.64 0.38
CA LEU A 538 -12.57 1.66 -0.63
C LEU A 538 -11.28 1.07 -1.20
N SER A 539 -11.10 -0.24 -1.16
CA SER A 539 -10.10 -0.90 -2.00
C SER A 539 -10.62 -0.93 -3.43
N ILE A 540 -10.15 -0.02 -4.28
CA ILE A 540 -10.68 0.14 -5.64
C ILE A 540 -10.30 -1.08 -6.49
N THR A 541 -11.30 -1.62 -7.19
CA THR A 541 -11.16 -2.76 -8.10
C THR A 541 -11.31 -2.36 -9.57
N GLU A 542 -11.87 -1.18 -9.87
CA GLU A 542 -11.98 -0.68 -11.24
C GLU A 542 -12.09 0.84 -11.29
N PHE A 543 -11.51 1.42 -12.34
CA PHE A 543 -11.77 2.79 -12.79
C PHE A 543 -12.43 2.76 -14.18
N ALA A 544 -13.38 3.66 -14.40
CA ALA A 544 -14.00 3.88 -15.70
C ALA A 544 -14.08 5.39 -16.03
N GLU A 545 -13.62 5.79 -17.21
CA GLU A 545 -13.67 7.18 -17.65
C GLU A 545 -15.05 7.53 -18.21
N LYS A 546 -15.79 8.39 -17.50
CA LYS A 546 -17.08 8.93 -17.95
C LYS A 546 -17.99 7.84 -18.54
N PRO A 547 -18.28 6.77 -17.78
CA PRO A 547 -19.05 5.63 -18.28
C PRO A 547 -20.46 6.08 -18.66
N ASP A 548 -21.09 5.34 -19.57
CA ASP A 548 -22.54 5.40 -19.71
C ASP A 548 -23.24 4.67 -18.55
N LEU A 549 -24.54 4.89 -18.45
CA LEU A 549 -25.35 4.39 -17.35
C LEU A 549 -25.53 2.87 -17.38
N GLU A 550 -25.53 2.27 -18.56
CA GLU A 550 -25.68 0.82 -18.72
C GLU A 550 -24.44 0.12 -18.17
N TYR A 551 -23.26 0.55 -18.62
CA TYR A 551 -21.98 0.06 -18.11
C TYR A 551 -21.85 0.24 -16.60
N ALA A 552 -22.22 1.41 -16.07
CA ALA A 552 -22.10 1.69 -14.65
C ALA A 552 -22.95 0.75 -13.79
N ARG A 553 -24.20 0.48 -14.19
CA ARG A 553 -25.10 -0.43 -13.47
C ARG A 553 -24.62 -1.88 -13.49
N GLU A 554 -23.95 -2.30 -14.54
CA GLU A 554 -23.43 -3.67 -14.66
C GLU A 554 -22.10 -3.87 -13.93
N HIS A 555 -21.23 -2.86 -13.93
CA HIS A 555 -19.83 -3.03 -13.55
C HIS A 555 -19.38 -2.18 -12.36
N LEU A 556 -20.06 -1.07 -12.07
CA LEU A 556 -19.58 -0.06 -11.12
C LEU A 556 -20.43 0.08 -9.86
N THR A 557 -21.29 -0.90 -9.59
CA THR A 557 -22.07 -0.95 -8.35
C THR A 557 -21.15 -1.23 -7.16
N VAL A 558 -21.52 -0.69 -6.01
CA VAL A 558 -20.80 -0.87 -4.74
C VAL A 558 -21.81 -1.24 -3.67
N GLU A 559 -21.48 -2.27 -2.89
CA GLU A 559 -22.33 -2.71 -1.78
C GLU A 559 -22.56 -1.56 -0.77
N GLY A 560 -23.81 -1.41 -0.33
CA GLY A 560 -24.22 -0.35 0.60
C GLY A 560 -24.63 0.97 -0.05
N LEU A 561 -24.47 1.14 -1.37
CA LEU A 561 -25.04 2.28 -2.10
C LEU A 561 -26.40 1.96 -2.69
N GLU A 562 -27.22 2.99 -2.86
CA GLU A 562 -28.50 2.88 -3.57
C GLU A 562 -28.28 2.56 -5.06
N SER A 563 -29.25 1.92 -5.72
CA SER A 563 -29.14 1.45 -7.11
C SER A 563 -28.94 2.56 -8.16
N ASP A 564 -29.16 3.82 -7.77
CA ASP A 564 -29.04 5.05 -8.57
C ASP A 564 -27.82 5.90 -8.13
N GLN A 565 -26.93 5.33 -7.33
CA GLN A 565 -25.77 6.03 -6.80
C GLN A 565 -24.49 5.33 -7.18
N PHE A 566 -23.51 6.13 -7.58
CA PHE A 566 -22.19 5.66 -7.99
C PHE A 566 -21.09 6.46 -7.32
N LEU A 567 -19.92 5.84 -7.16
CA LEU A 567 -18.74 6.54 -6.68
C LEU A 567 -18.01 7.19 -7.85
N THR A 568 -17.83 8.50 -7.75
CA THR A 568 -17.08 9.31 -8.71
C THR A 568 -15.85 9.91 -8.06
N VAL A 569 -14.81 10.15 -8.87
CA VAL A 569 -13.60 10.84 -8.42
C VAL A 569 -13.93 12.27 -8.00
N PHE A 570 -13.39 12.70 -6.86
CA PHE A 570 -13.58 14.01 -6.25
C PHE A 570 -12.64 15.08 -6.85
N GLY A 571 -11.73 14.72 -7.75
CA GLY A 571 -10.77 15.67 -8.33
C GLY A 571 -9.52 15.92 -7.46
N ILE A 572 -9.37 15.16 -6.37
CA ILE A 572 -8.18 15.14 -5.53
C ILE A 572 -7.56 13.76 -5.62
N TYR A 573 -6.30 13.69 -6.02
CA TYR A 573 -5.56 12.44 -6.13
C TYR A 573 -4.22 12.59 -5.43
N VAL A 574 -3.76 11.55 -4.75
CA VAL A 574 -2.39 11.42 -4.30
C VAL A 574 -1.80 10.24 -5.03
N LEU A 575 -0.85 10.49 -5.93
CA LEU A 575 -0.37 9.52 -6.90
C LEU A 575 1.09 9.15 -6.64
N THR A 576 1.40 7.87 -6.83
CA THR A 576 2.78 7.39 -6.95
C THR A 576 3.35 7.79 -8.32
N PRO A 577 4.68 7.95 -8.46
CA PRO A 577 5.30 8.30 -9.75
C PRO A 577 5.08 7.24 -10.84
N LYS A 578 4.62 6.04 -10.46
CA LYS A 578 4.24 4.95 -11.36
C LYS A 578 3.23 5.36 -12.43
N VAL A 579 2.36 6.33 -12.13
CA VAL A 579 1.40 6.87 -13.11
C VAL A 579 2.09 7.42 -14.36
N PHE A 580 3.29 8.00 -14.21
CA PHE A 580 4.05 8.56 -15.34
C PHE A 580 4.55 7.48 -16.29
N GLU A 581 4.90 6.29 -15.81
CA GLU A 581 5.31 5.17 -16.69
C GLU A 581 4.15 4.76 -17.61
N PHE A 582 2.92 4.71 -17.08
CA PHE A 582 1.74 4.36 -17.89
C PHE A 582 1.29 5.49 -18.80
N LEU A 583 1.44 6.74 -18.38
CA LEU A 583 1.20 7.89 -19.25
C LEU A 583 2.22 7.94 -20.40
N GLU A 584 3.50 7.71 -20.12
CA GLU A 584 4.55 7.60 -21.13
C GLU A 584 4.22 6.48 -22.13
N GLU A 585 3.83 5.30 -21.64
CA GLU A 585 3.47 4.18 -22.50
C GLU A 585 2.26 4.51 -23.38
N ALA A 586 1.21 5.12 -22.82
CA ALA A 586 0.03 5.53 -23.56
C ALA A 586 0.38 6.55 -24.66
N ILE A 587 1.22 7.54 -24.34
CA ILE A 587 1.68 8.57 -25.29
C ILE A 587 2.52 7.94 -26.40
N ARG A 588 3.52 7.13 -26.04
CA ARG A 588 4.43 6.48 -26.99
C ARG A 588 3.69 5.59 -27.99
N HIS A 589 2.65 4.88 -27.53
CA HIS A 589 1.85 3.97 -28.36
C HIS A 589 0.57 4.61 -28.91
N ASN A 590 0.39 5.92 -28.72
CA ASN A 590 -0.77 6.69 -29.17
C ASN A 590 -2.13 6.09 -28.72
N LEU A 591 -2.20 5.59 -27.49
CA LEU A 591 -3.40 5.03 -26.90
C LEU A 591 -4.29 6.16 -26.38
N ARG A 592 -5.29 6.54 -27.19
CA ARG A 592 -6.22 7.64 -26.90
C ARG A 592 -7.62 7.13 -26.65
N GLU A 593 -8.30 7.75 -25.70
CA GLU A 593 -9.73 7.57 -25.47
C GLU A 593 -10.45 8.88 -25.79
N ARG A 594 -11.47 8.80 -26.64
CA ARG A 594 -12.22 9.98 -27.14
C ARG A 594 -11.32 11.05 -27.79
N GLY A 595 -10.21 10.62 -28.41
CA GLY A 595 -9.25 11.50 -29.10
C GLY A 595 -8.17 12.11 -28.20
N GLU A 596 -8.19 11.82 -26.90
CA GLU A 596 -7.28 12.42 -25.91
C GLU A 596 -6.49 11.35 -25.15
N PHE A 597 -5.32 11.74 -24.64
CA PHE A 597 -4.63 10.98 -23.60
C PHE A 597 -5.33 11.23 -22.26
N GLN A 598 -6.12 10.25 -21.81
CA GLN A 598 -6.86 10.31 -20.55
C GLN A 598 -6.01 9.81 -19.37
N LEU A 599 -6.27 10.34 -18.17
CA LEU A 599 -5.60 9.90 -16.95
C LEU A 599 -6.19 8.59 -16.41
N THR A 600 -7.51 8.44 -16.45
CA THR A 600 -8.26 7.34 -15.82
C THR A 600 -7.81 5.93 -16.25
N PRO A 601 -7.54 5.65 -17.54
CA PRO A 601 -7.00 4.35 -17.95
C PRO A 601 -5.64 4.05 -17.33
N CYS A 602 -4.78 5.08 -17.17
CA CYS A 602 -3.49 4.95 -16.49
C CYS A 602 -3.67 4.71 -14.99
N LEU A 603 -4.67 5.33 -14.34
CA LEU A 603 -5.03 5.04 -12.93
C LEU A 603 -5.48 3.60 -12.74
N ASP A 604 -6.27 3.05 -13.67
CA ASP A 604 -6.67 1.64 -13.61
C ASP A 604 -5.46 0.71 -13.73
N ARG A 605 -4.45 1.09 -14.53
CA ARG A 605 -3.19 0.34 -14.61
C ARG A 605 -2.37 0.44 -13.32
N VAL A 606 -2.29 1.61 -12.68
CA VAL A 606 -1.69 1.76 -11.34
C VAL A 606 -2.39 0.84 -10.34
N ARG A 607 -3.73 0.84 -10.31
CA ARG A 607 -4.52 -0.09 -9.47
C ARG A 607 -4.14 -1.55 -9.72
N ARG A 608 -4.00 -1.95 -10.98
CA ARG A 608 -3.62 -3.32 -11.35
C ARG A 608 -2.18 -3.69 -10.97
N GLU A 609 -1.27 -2.74 -10.77
CA GLU A 609 0.10 -3.06 -10.34
C GLU A 609 0.32 -2.89 -8.84
N GLU A 610 -0.14 -1.77 -8.27
CA GLU A 610 0.18 -1.34 -6.89
C GLU A 610 -1.04 -1.41 -5.95
N GLY A 611 -2.25 -1.63 -6.50
CA GLY A 611 -3.50 -1.37 -5.77
C GLY A 611 -3.83 0.12 -5.73
N PHE A 612 -5.04 0.46 -5.29
CA PHE A 612 -5.50 1.86 -5.22
C PHE A 612 -6.54 2.00 -4.11
N THR A 613 -6.46 3.09 -3.34
CA THR A 613 -7.43 3.36 -2.26
C THR A 613 -8.34 4.52 -2.64
N GLY A 614 -9.64 4.36 -2.45
CA GLY A 614 -10.61 5.44 -2.50
C GLY A 614 -10.90 5.93 -1.08
N TYR A 615 -11.13 7.21 -0.91
CA TYR A 615 -11.57 7.80 0.36
C TYR A 615 -12.79 8.68 0.13
N LEU A 616 -13.89 8.43 0.84
CA LEU A 616 -15.08 9.26 0.74
C LEU A 616 -14.83 10.60 1.44
N VAL A 617 -14.63 11.67 0.66
CA VAL A 617 -14.23 12.98 1.19
C VAL A 617 -15.39 13.61 1.95
N LYS A 618 -15.11 14.09 3.17
CA LYS A 618 -16.06 14.84 4.00
C LYS A 618 -16.01 16.31 3.60
N GLY A 619 -16.64 16.60 2.47
CA GLY A 619 -16.68 17.93 1.89
C GLY A 619 -17.42 17.97 0.56
N ARG A 620 -17.52 19.17 0.02
CA ARG A 620 -18.12 19.47 -1.27
C ARG A 620 -17.09 19.89 -2.28
N ARG A 621 -17.40 19.58 -3.54
CA ARG A 621 -16.63 19.95 -4.72
C ARG A 621 -17.52 20.75 -5.64
N PHE A 622 -16.99 21.87 -6.15
CA PHE A 622 -17.66 22.72 -7.14
C PHE A 622 -16.85 22.72 -8.43
N ASP A 623 -17.51 22.40 -9.55
CA ASP A 623 -16.93 22.41 -10.91
C ASP A 623 -17.19 23.78 -11.57
N ILE A 624 -16.15 24.46 -12.04
CA ILE A 624 -16.28 25.75 -12.73
C ILE A 624 -16.21 25.63 -14.26
N GLY A 625 -16.28 24.42 -14.81
CA GLY A 625 -16.04 24.10 -16.21
C GLY A 625 -17.17 24.45 -17.19
N THR A 626 -18.33 24.90 -16.70
CA THR A 626 -19.47 25.39 -17.50
C THR A 626 -20.08 26.64 -16.90
N ALA A 627 -20.84 27.41 -17.67
CA ALA A 627 -21.45 28.66 -17.18
C ALA A 627 -22.40 28.44 -16.01
N GLU A 628 -23.23 27.38 -16.05
CA GLU A 628 -24.19 27.10 -14.99
C GLU A 628 -23.51 26.60 -13.71
N THR A 629 -22.53 25.70 -13.84
CA THR A 629 -21.79 25.20 -12.67
C THR A 629 -20.91 26.28 -12.04
N TYR A 630 -20.34 27.18 -12.86
CA TYR A 630 -19.63 28.36 -12.37
C TYR A 630 -20.58 29.33 -11.64
N ARG A 631 -21.77 29.61 -12.18
CA ARG A 631 -22.80 30.42 -11.49
C ARG A 631 -23.14 29.82 -10.13
N GLN A 632 -23.34 28.51 -10.08
CA GLN A 632 -23.63 27.80 -8.84
C GLN A 632 -22.48 27.93 -7.83
N ALA A 633 -21.23 27.73 -8.27
CA ALA A 633 -20.05 27.90 -7.42
C ALA A 633 -19.98 29.32 -6.83
N VAL A 634 -20.22 30.36 -7.63
CA VAL A 634 -20.23 31.76 -7.16
C VAL A 634 -21.27 32.02 -6.06
N ILE A 635 -22.42 31.34 -6.12
CA ILE A 635 -23.49 31.48 -5.13
C ILE A 635 -23.18 30.71 -3.84
N GLU A 636 -22.66 29.49 -3.97
CA GLU A 636 -22.61 28.54 -2.86
C GLU A 636 -21.26 28.45 -2.16
N PHE A 637 -20.13 28.57 -2.88
CA PHE A 637 -18.81 28.21 -2.37
C PHE A 637 -18.43 28.94 -1.07
N ARG A 638 -18.70 30.24 -0.99
CA ARG A 638 -18.45 31.04 0.22
C ARG A 638 -19.15 30.49 1.47
N ASN A 639 -20.38 30.01 1.30
CA ASN A 639 -21.22 29.52 2.39
C ASN A 639 -21.05 28.01 2.61
N ALA A 640 -20.15 27.39 1.83
CA ALA A 640 -19.98 25.96 1.80
C ALA A 640 -19.06 25.46 2.90
#